data_AF-A0A835S4Q8-F1
#
_entry.id   AF-A0A835S4Q8-F1
#
_cell.length_a   1.000
_cell.length_b   1.000
_cell.length_c   1.000
_cell.angle_alpha   90.00
_cell.angle_beta   90.00
_cell.angle_gamma   90.00
#
_symmetry.space_group_name_H-M   'P 1'
#
loop_
_entity.id
_entity.type
_entity.pdbx_description
1 polymer ?
#
loop_
_entity_poly.entity_id
_entity_poly.type
_entity_poly.pdbx_seq_one_letter_code
_entity_poly.pdbx_strand_id
1 'polypeptide(L)'
;PMENGSRVATQSKFDNKIEASSAKMYFHYYGQLLHQQNMLQDYVRTGTYYSAVMENCLDFQDRVVVDVGAGSGILSLFAAQAGAKHVYAVEASEMAEYANRLVAGNPALASRITVIKGKIEEVELPEKADILISEPMGTLLVNERMLETYVIARDRFLLPDGKMFPSVGRIHMAPFSDEYLFVEIANKALFWQQQNFYGVDLTPLYGSAFQGYFSQPVVDAFDPRLLVSLPTFHVLDFSCIKEEDLYEIDIPLNFIASVGTRVHGLACWFDVLFNGSSFQRWLTTSPGSPTTHWYQMRCVLSQPLYVMAGQEITGRLHLVAHSAQSYTIHLTMSVKMWGTGANHGGIMQTSTGKLELKEPYYRLSQPQPYIPTQDQQLHQQLVTSQISLSPSPWCLPALLLPHLLFLLIDSLSTHHSVVFLSFVLGFSPLTHLSHQILFYAAKMGNLWSQAYPWKRNGRTTFDGLKSLEEHSATTPDAASKVGFFRRKPFSPQASGLLVVTWNEDRSVLVVCRKLEDARTVSLESVPAKESAWVKQTSPIHNTLYVDTKKYPIIKELEFDLSIASQEISGLWKAEYLEDLFQPLEDVELEEISHALYGCNSYEILVIHEPSHITITRKVLQCLRPGCWLNDEVINLYLELLMERERREPKKFLKCHFFNTFFCKKLTSGVNGYDFSAVRRWTTQKKLGYALVECDKLFVPIHKTEHWCLVVIDIKDQAFLYLDSLGGVDTSVLKFMECYLVEEASDKSGKVINTSSWKKGSINDLPKQKNGWDCGMFMLKYTDFYSRGLNLHFDQEHMDYFRKRTVKEILRLRAE
;
A
#
# COMPACT_ATOMS: atom_id res chain seq x y z
N PRO A 1 45.02 -46.16 16.87
CA PRO A 1 45.73 -46.14 15.57
C PRO A 1 45.06 -47.10 14.56
N MET A 2 44.52 -46.65 13.44
CA MET A 2 44.69 -45.35 12.75
C MET A 2 43.37 -44.58 12.62
N GLU A 3 43.48 -43.26 12.49
CA GLU A 3 42.45 -42.40 11.87
C GLU A 3 42.51 -42.53 10.33
N ASN A 4 41.77 -41.68 9.61
CA ASN A 4 41.69 -41.57 8.14
C ASN A 4 40.80 -42.59 7.42
N GLY A 5 39.50 -42.54 7.71
CA GLY A 5 38.46 -42.75 6.72
C GLY A 5 38.08 -41.44 6.04
N SER A 6 39.02 -40.80 5.34
CA SER A 6 38.73 -39.60 4.54
C SER A 6 37.68 -39.94 3.48
N ARG A 7 36.43 -39.50 3.68
CA ARG A 7 35.48 -39.40 2.57
C ARG A 7 36.10 -38.47 1.53
N VAL A 8 36.58 -39.03 0.43
CA VAL A 8 36.85 -38.26 -0.79
C VAL A 8 35.51 -37.67 -1.18
N ALA A 9 35.32 -36.37 -0.92
CA ALA A 9 34.14 -35.66 -1.34
C ALA A 9 34.18 -35.62 -2.88
N THR A 10 33.45 -36.54 -3.50
CA THR A 10 33.16 -36.50 -4.94
C THR A 10 32.44 -35.19 -5.20
N GLN A 11 33.14 -34.23 -5.80
CA GLN A 11 32.58 -32.91 -6.12
C GLN A 11 31.33 -33.09 -6.98
N SER A 12 30.21 -32.54 -6.52
CA SER A 12 28.93 -32.67 -7.22
C SER A 12 28.95 -31.88 -8.54
N LYS A 13 27.95 -32.11 -9.40
CA LYS A 13 27.78 -31.29 -10.62
C LYS A 13 27.79 -29.79 -10.30
N PHE A 14 27.17 -29.40 -9.19
CA PHE A 14 27.17 -28.03 -8.69
C PHE A 14 28.59 -27.53 -8.36
N ASP A 15 29.33 -28.27 -7.53
CA ASP A 15 30.67 -27.87 -7.06
C ASP A 15 31.74 -27.80 -8.17
N ASN A 16 31.54 -28.54 -9.27
CA ASN A 16 32.42 -28.48 -10.45
C ASN A 16 32.16 -27.23 -11.32
N LYS A 17 30.95 -26.65 -11.26
CA LYS A 17 30.54 -25.50 -12.09
C LYS A 17 30.66 -24.18 -11.35
N ILE A 18 30.46 -24.20 -10.03
CA ILE A 18 30.29 -23.00 -9.19
C ILE A 18 31.47 -22.83 -8.24
N GLU A 19 32.00 -21.61 -8.14
CA GLU A 19 33.05 -21.31 -7.17
C GLU A 19 32.53 -21.37 -5.71
N ALA A 20 33.34 -21.94 -4.82
CA ALA A 20 32.94 -22.15 -3.42
C ALA A 20 32.62 -20.84 -2.66
N SER A 21 33.25 -19.73 -3.04
CA SER A 21 32.97 -18.37 -2.54
C SER A 21 31.54 -17.93 -2.87
N SER A 22 31.17 -17.97 -4.15
CA SER A 22 29.82 -17.61 -4.60
C SER A 22 28.79 -18.55 -3.98
N ALA A 23 28.99 -19.88 -4.05
CA ALA A 23 28.09 -20.86 -3.45
C ALA A 23 27.81 -20.59 -1.96
N LYS A 24 28.87 -20.29 -1.19
CA LYS A 24 28.73 -19.98 0.24
C LYS A 24 27.95 -18.70 0.48
N MET A 25 28.17 -17.65 -0.31
CA MET A 25 27.41 -16.40 -0.20
C MET A 25 25.94 -16.59 -0.60
N TYR A 26 25.68 -17.36 -1.66
CA TYR A 26 24.35 -17.71 -2.15
C TYR A 26 23.52 -18.45 -1.09
N PHE A 27 24.02 -19.58 -0.56
CA PHE A 27 23.30 -20.32 0.48
C PHE A 27 23.23 -19.55 1.81
N HIS A 28 24.18 -18.68 2.12
CA HIS A 28 24.09 -17.80 3.28
C HIS A 28 22.96 -16.75 3.13
N TYR A 29 22.81 -16.15 1.94
CA TYR A 29 21.74 -15.21 1.63
C TYR A 29 20.35 -15.88 1.76
N TYR A 30 20.13 -17.00 1.06
CA TYR A 30 18.85 -17.70 1.09
C TYR A 30 18.52 -18.37 2.44
N GLY A 31 19.55 -18.59 3.28
CA GLY A 31 19.42 -19.02 4.68
C GLY A 31 18.89 -17.95 5.64
N GLN A 32 18.63 -16.71 5.20
CA GLN A 32 18.07 -15.64 6.06
C GLN A 32 16.57 -15.45 5.87
N LEU A 33 15.84 -15.35 6.99
CA LEU A 33 14.39 -15.10 6.98
C LEU A 33 14.00 -13.78 6.31
N LEU A 34 14.86 -12.76 6.33
CA LEU A 34 14.60 -11.47 5.67
C LEU A 34 14.44 -11.64 4.15
N HIS A 35 15.30 -12.42 3.51
CA HIS A 35 15.25 -12.65 2.07
C HIS A 35 14.07 -13.56 1.69
N GLN A 36 13.75 -14.56 2.52
CA GLN A 36 12.51 -15.33 2.39
C GLN A 36 11.25 -14.46 2.57
N GLN A 37 11.25 -13.50 3.50
CA GLN A 37 10.14 -12.59 3.70
C GLN A 37 9.93 -11.70 2.47
N ASN A 38 10.98 -11.11 1.90
CA ASN A 38 10.87 -10.30 0.67
C ASN A 38 10.23 -11.12 -0.47
N MET A 39 10.67 -12.36 -0.64
CA MET A 39 10.13 -13.32 -1.61
C MET A 39 8.67 -13.71 -1.35
N LEU A 40 8.25 -13.83 -0.09
CA LEU A 40 6.87 -14.18 0.32
C LEU A 40 5.91 -12.98 0.25
N GLN A 41 6.41 -11.75 0.45
CA GLN A 41 5.62 -10.52 0.38
C GLN A 41 5.34 -10.07 -1.06
N ASP A 42 6.07 -10.61 -2.05
CA ASP A 42 5.69 -10.54 -3.46
C ASP A 42 4.40 -11.36 -3.66
N TYR A 43 3.26 -10.66 -3.63
CA TYR A 43 1.93 -11.25 -3.76
C TYR A 43 1.65 -11.75 -5.19
N VAL A 44 2.27 -11.15 -6.20
CA VAL A 44 2.16 -11.58 -7.60
C VAL A 44 2.82 -12.95 -7.73
N ARG A 45 4.06 -13.09 -7.25
CA ARG A 45 4.80 -14.36 -7.17
C ARG A 45 4.03 -15.40 -6.36
N THR A 46 3.87 -15.16 -5.06
CA THR A 46 3.36 -16.17 -4.12
C THR A 46 1.91 -16.53 -4.42
N GLY A 47 1.08 -15.54 -4.81
CA GLY A 47 -0.31 -15.75 -5.21
C GLY A 47 -0.45 -16.51 -6.53
N THR A 48 0.39 -16.25 -7.54
CA THR A 48 0.33 -17.01 -8.81
C THR A 48 0.76 -18.46 -8.61
N TYR A 49 1.78 -18.72 -7.80
CA TYR A 49 2.15 -20.09 -7.40
C TYR A 49 1.01 -20.81 -6.67
N TYR A 50 0.38 -20.15 -5.69
CA TYR A 50 -0.77 -20.69 -4.97
C TYR A 50 -1.93 -21.03 -5.91
N SER A 51 -2.32 -20.10 -6.80
CA SER A 51 -3.38 -20.31 -7.78
C SER A 51 -3.04 -21.43 -8.76
N ALA A 52 -1.81 -21.48 -9.28
CA ALA A 52 -1.38 -22.54 -10.19
C ALA A 52 -1.53 -23.93 -9.58
N VAL A 53 -1.16 -24.08 -8.30
CA VAL A 53 -1.28 -25.35 -7.55
C VAL A 53 -2.74 -25.67 -7.21
N MET A 54 -3.50 -24.73 -6.65
CA MET A 54 -4.87 -24.97 -6.18
C MET A 54 -5.87 -25.22 -7.31
N GLU A 55 -5.77 -24.48 -8.40
CA GLU A 55 -6.67 -24.64 -9.56
C GLU A 55 -6.37 -25.92 -10.35
N ASN A 56 -5.17 -26.48 -10.18
CA ASN A 56 -4.79 -27.77 -10.73
C ASN A 56 -4.66 -28.84 -9.64
N CYS A 57 -5.47 -28.78 -8.58
CA CYS A 57 -5.41 -29.73 -7.47
C CYS A 57 -5.43 -31.20 -7.92
N LEU A 58 -6.11 -31.55 -9.02
CA LEU A 58 -6.11 -32.89 -9.62
C LEU A 58 -4.73 -33.37 -10.12
N ASP A 59 -3.82 -32.47 -10.46
CA ASP A 59 -2.43 -32.82 -10.78
C ASP A 59 -1.66 -33.19 -9.49
N PHE A 60 -1.97 -32.55 -8.36
CA PHE A 60 -1.28 -32.77 -7.07
C PHE A 60 -1.92 -33.88 -6.22
N GLN A 61 -3.24 -34.12 -6.36
CA GLN A 61 -3.99 -35.01 -5.47
C GLN A 61 -3.46 -36.45 -5.52
N ASP A 62 -3.17 -37.00 -4.34
CA ASP A 62 -2.62 -38.35 -4.12
C ASP A 62 -1.29 -38.61 -4.87
N ARG A 63 -0.59 -37.54 -5.30
CA ARG A 63 0.70 -37.61 -6.00
C ARG A 63 1.91 -37.36 -5.11
N VAL A 64 3.08 -37.82 -5.59
CA VAL A 64 4.39 -37.49 -5.02
C VAL A 64 4.92 -36.23 -5.67
N VAL A 65 5.30 -35.26 -4.85
CA VAL A 65 5.82 -33.95 -5.27
C VAL A 65 7.24 -33.77 -4.76
N VAL A 66 8.09 -33.14 -5.55
CA VAL A 66 9.42 -32.67 -5.11
C VAL A 66 9.47 -31.16 -5.26
N ASP A 67 9.82 -30.48 -4.18
CA ASP A 67 9.98 -29.02 -4.10
C ASP A 67 11.49 -28.71 -4.11
N VAL A 68 11.96 -28.11 -5.20
CA VAL A 68 13.39 -27.90 -5.50
C VAL A 68 13.82 -26.51 -5.06
N GLY A 69 14.71 -26.44 -4.06
CA GLY A 69 15.10 -25.18 -3.43
C GLY A 69 13.94 -24.63 -2.60
N ALA A 70 13.36 -25.49 -1.75
CA ALA A 70 12.08 -25.25 -1.09
C ALA A 70 12.08 -23.97 -0.21
N GLY A 71 13.24 -23.44 0.16
CA GLY A 71 13.37 -22.26 1.00
C GLY A 71 12.62 -22.44 2.31
N SER A 72 11.67 -21.55 2.59
CA SER A 72 10.77 -21.65 3.75
C SER A 72 9.80 -22.86 3.74
N GLY A 73 9.69 -23.61 2.64
CA GLY A 73 8.76 -24.73 2.46
C GLY A 73 7.33 -24.31 2.05
N ILE A 74 7.14 -23.08 1.58
CA ILE A 74 5.81 -22.54 1.23
C ILE A 74 5.15 -23.29 0.07
N LEU A 75 5.89 -23.64 -0.98
CA LEU A 75 5.37 -24.37 -2.14
C LEU A 75 5.02 -25.81 -1.77
N SER A 76 5.84 -26.44 -0.92
CA SER A 76 5.53 -27.72 -0.30
C SER A 76 4.23 -27.71 0.51
N LEU A 77 3.96 -26.64 1.26
CA LEU A 77 2.69 -26.49 1.99
C LEU A 77 1.49 -26.32 1.04
N PHE A 78 1.64 -25.59 -0.07
CA PHE A 78 0.61 -25.50 -1.11
C PHE A 78 0.34 -26.86 -1.78
N ALA A 79 1.39 -27.62 -2.12
CA ALA A 79 1.24 -28.97 -2.67
C ALA A 79 0.51 -29.92 -1.69
N ALA A 80 0.86 -29.88 -0.40
CA ALA A 80 0.18 -30.67 0.63
C ALA A 80 -1.29 -30.25 0.84
N GLN A 81 -1.60 -28.95 0.77
CA GLN A 81 -2.96 -28.41 0.79
C GLN A 81 -3.80 -28.86 -0.41
N ALA A 82 -3.20 -28.92 -1.60
CA ALA A 82 -3.84 -29.40 -2.83
C ALA A 82 -4.04 -30.93 -2.87
N GLY A 83 -3.61 -31.65 -1.83
CA GLY A 83 -3.90 -33.07 -1.67
C GLY A 83 -2.74 -34.02 -1.98
N ALA A 84 -1.49 -33.53 -2.12
CA ALA A 84 -0.33 -34.40 -2.35
C ALA A 84 -0.25 -35.56 -1.33
N LYS A 85 0.01 -36.77 -1.84
CA LYS A 85 0.29 -37.97 -1.03
C LYS A 85 1.52 -37.73 -0.17
N HIS A 86 2.59 -37.21 -0.79
CA HIS A 86 3.83 -36.87 -0.10
C HIS A 86 4.58 -35.77 -0.85
N VAL A 87 5.32 -34.95 -0.12
CA VAL A 87 6.18 -33.87 -0.64
C VAL A 87 7.59 -34.00 -0.07
N TYR A 88 8.59 -34.09 -0.94
CA TYR A 88 10.00 -33.99 -0.57
C TYR A 88 10.50 -32.56 -0.81
N ALA A 89 10.70 -31.82 0.28
CA ALA A 89 11.13 -30.43 0.27
C ALA A 89 12.66 -30.37 0.39
N VAL A 90 13.36 -30.20 -0.74
CA VAL A 90 14.84 -30.20 -0.76
C VAL A 90 15.34 -28.76 -0.67
N GLU A 91 16.13 -28.48 0.37
CA GLU A 91 16.69 -27.15 0.63
C GLU A 91 18.16 -27.26 1.05
N ALA A 92 19.06 -26.55 0.38
CA ALA A 92 20.50 -26.68 0.59
C ALA A 92 21.05 -25.78 1.70
N SER A 93 20.38 -24.67 2.01
CA SER A 93 20.79 -23.71 3.03
C SER A 93 20.32 -24.09 4.44
N GLU A 94 20.67 -23.24 5.42
CA GLU A 94 20.13 -23.30 6.78
C GLU A 94 18.61 -23.04 6.85
N MET A 95 17.98 -22.58 5.75
CA MET A 95 16.52 -22.41 5.71
C MET A 95 15.76 -23.73 5.89
N ALA A 96 16.37 -24.88 5.61
CA ALA A 96 15.80 -26.19 5.88
C ALA A 96 15.36 -26.39 7.34
N GLU A 97 16.04 -25.77 8.31
CA GLU A 97 15.64 -25.83 9.72
C GLU A 97 14.37 -25.00 10.01
N TYR A 98 14.23 -23.86 9.34
CA TYR A 98 13.04 -23.02 9.44
C TYR A 98 11.85 -23.63 8.69
N ALA A 99 12.08 -24.28 7.54
CA ALA A 99 11.07 -25.05 6.83
C ALA A 99 10.52 -26.18 7.70
N ASN A 100 11.39 -26.96 8.36
CA ASN A 100 10.97 -27.97 9.34
C ASN A 100 10.08 -27.37 10.45
N ARG A 101 10.45 -26.21 10.98
CA ARG A 101 9.66 -25.50 12.02
C ARG A 101 8.30 -25.02 11.49
N LEU A 102 8.24 -24.50 10.26
CA LEU A 102 7.00 -24.03 9.65
C LEU A 102 6.06 -25.21 9.33
N VAL A 103 6.60 -26.30 8.78
CA VAL A 103 5.88 -27.55 8.53
C VAL A 103 5.33 -28.12 9.85
N ALA A 104 6.15 -28.22 10.91
CA ALA A 104 5.71 -28.68 12.22
C ALA A 104 4.64 -27.77 12.86
N GLY A 105 4.67 -26.47 12.58
CA GLY A 105 3.63 -25.51 12.97
C GLY A 105 2.28 -25.70 12.25
N ASN A 106 2.23 -26.51 11.20
CA ASN A 106 1.04 -26.83 10.40
C ASN A 106 0.72 -28.34 10.47
N PRO A 107 0.34 -28.89 11.65
CA PRO A 107 0.29 -30.33 11.89
C PRO A 107 -0.69 -31.11 10.99
N ALA A 108 -1.73 -30.45 10.46
CA ALA A 108 -2.67 -31.05 9.50
C ALA A 108 -2.02 -31.41 8.14
N LEU A 109 -0.89 -30.76 7.81
CA LEU A 109 -0.14 -30.97 6.57
C LEU A 109 1.20 -31.67 6.82
N ALA A 110 1.76 -31.52 8.03
CA ALA A 110 3.11 -31.96 8.38
C ALA A 110 3.41 -33.44 8.08
N SER A 111 2.43 -34.33 8.26
CA SER A 111 2.59 -35.77 8.01
C SER A 111 2.86 -36.13 6.54
N ARG A 112 2.64 -35.20 5.61
CA ARG A 112 2.84 -35.36 4.16
C ARG A 112 4.12 -34.71 3.64
N ILE A 113 4.89 -34.03 4.49
CA ILE A 113 6.06 -33.24 4.03
C ILE A 113 7.32 -33.75 4.73
N THR A 114 8.34 -34.11 3.96
CA THR A 114 9.69 -34.42 4.45
C THR A 114 10.66 -33.36 3.95
N VAL A 115 11.23 -32.57 4.86
CA VAL A 115 12.28 -31.60 4.53
C VAL A 115 13.64 -32.30 4.53
N ILE A 116 14.39 -32.16 3.45
CA ILE A 116 15.69 -32.79 3.23
C ILE A 116 16.73 -31.67 3.06
N LYS A 117 17.67 -31.57 4.00
CA LYS A 117 18.76 -30.59 3.93
C LYS A 117 19.88 -31.11 3.01
N GLY A 118 20.11 -30.46 1.88
CA GLY A 118 21.18 -30.82 0.93
C GLY A 118 20.96 -30.24 -0.48
N LYS A 119 21.98 -30.36 -1.34
CA LYS A 119 21.86 -29.96 -2.76
C LYS A 119 21.11 -31.03 -3.56
N ILE A 120 20.31 -30.62 -4.55
CA ILE A 120 19.60 -31.52 -5.47
C ILE A 120 20.54 -32.44 -6.24
N GLU A 121 21.78 -32.02 -6.46
CA GLU A 121 22.84 -32.78 -7.11
C GLU A 121 23.47 -33.88 -6.22
N GLU A 122 23.14 -33.90 -4.92
CA GLU A 122 23.80 -34.73 -3.89
C GLU A 122 22.82 -35.60 -3.09
N VAL A 123 21.58 -35.16 -2.89
CA VAL A 123 20.54 -35.95 -2.20
C VAL A 123 20.09 -37.16 -3.01
N GLU A 124 19.50 -38.13 -2.33
CA GLU A 124 18.76 -39.24 -2.95
C GLU A 124 17.33 -39.27 -2.38
N LEU A 125 16.35 -39.61 -3.21
CA LEU A 125 14.93 -39.69 -2.85
C LEU A 125 14.44 -41.14 -2.92
N PRO A 126 13.50 -41.56 -2.04
CA PRO A 126 13.08 -42.96 -1.94
C PRO A 126 12.14 -43.41 -3.06
N GLU A 127 11.43 -42.49 -3.71
CA GLU A 127 10.59 -42.72 -4.88
C GLU A 127 10.68 -41.53 -5.85
N LYS A 128 10.31 -41.75 -7.12
CA LYS A 128 10.21 -40.68 -8.13
C LYS A 128 8.92 -39.87 -7.95
N ALA A 129 8.95 -38.62 -8.39
CA ALA A 129 7.84 -37.68 -8.32
C ALA A 129 6.97 -37.69 -9.57
N ASP A 130 5.66 -37.51 -9.37
CA ASP A 130 4.73 -37.13 -10.44
C ASP A 130 4.89 -35.64 -10.82
N ILE A 131 5.28 -34.79 -9.86
CA ILE A 131 5.43 -33.34 -10.05
C ILE A 131 6.73 -32.82 -9.43
N LEU A 132 7.43 -31.98 -10.20
CA LEU A 132 8.44 -31.05 -9.69
C LEU A 132 7.89 -29.63 -9.62
N ILE A 133 7.86 -29.08 -8.42
CA ILE A 133 7.60 -27.66 -8.19
C ILE A 133 8.90 -26.96 -7.78
N SER A 134 9.09 -25.73 -8.24
CA SER A 134 10.23 -24.91 -7.86
C SER A 134 9.96 -23.45 -8.17
N GLU A 135 10.73 -22.56 -7.54
CA GLU A 135 10.90 -21.19 -7.98
C GLU A 135 12.39 -20.96 -8.29
N PRO A 136 12.84 -21.31 -9.53
CA PRO A 136 14.24 -21.25 -9.94
C PRO A 136 14.60 -19.97 -10.72
N MET A 137 13.74 -18.94 -10.73
CA MET A 137 13.89 -17.79 -11.62
C MET A 137 14.75 -16.69 -10.99
N GLY A 138 15.88 -16.39 -11.61
CA GLY A 138 16.66 -15.18 -11.30
C GLY A 138 16.23 -13.97 -12.15
N THR A 139 16.93 -12.85 -11.99
CA THR A 139 16.90 -11.74 -12.97
C THR A 139 17.16 -12.28 -14.38
N LEU A 140 16.43 -11.79 -15.40
CA LEU A 140 16.45 -12.33 -16.77
C LEU A 140 16.08 -13.82 -16.87
N LEU A 141 15.28 -14.35 -15.93
CA LEU A 141 14.96 -15.78 -15.77
C LEU A 141 16.15 -16.66 -15.36
N VAL A 142 17.37 -16.37 -15.84
CA VAL A 142 18.52 -17.28 -15.78
C VAL A 142 19.57 -16.95 -14.71
N ASN A 143 19.58 -15.74 -14.13
CA ASN A 143 20.57 -15.38 -13.11
C ASN A 143 20.56 -16.37 -11.94
N GLU A 144 21.66 -16.45 -11.19
CA GLU A 144 21.87 -17.41 -10.09
C GLU A 144 22.04 -18.86 -10.54
N ARG A 145 21.76 -19.16 -11.82
CA ARG A 145 21.94 -20.47 -12.49
C ARG A 145 21.11 -21.61 -11.89
N MET A 146 20.08 -21.30 -11.10
CA MET A 146 19.22 -22.29 -10.43
C MET A 146 18.39 -23.15 -11.40
N LEU A 147 18.13 -22.68 -12.63
CA LEU A 147 17.52 -23.48 -13.69
C LEU A 147 18.29 -24.77 -14.01
N GLU A 148 19.62 -24.77 -13.89
CA GLU A 148 20.42 -25.99 -14.10
C GLU A 148 20.09 -27.04 -13.03
N THR A 149 19.99 -26.63 -11.78
CA THR A 149 19.57 -27.48 -10.66
C THR A 149 18.13 -27.97 -10.85
N TYR A 150 17.23 -27.14 -11.40
CA TYR A 150 15.85 -27.55 -11.71
C TYR A 150 15.77 -28.60 -12.84
N VAL A 151 16.57 -28.45 -13.89
CA VAL A 151 16.71 -29.44 -14.97
C VAL A 151 17.35 -30.74 -14.47
N ILE A 152 18.36 -30.66 -13.60
CA ILE A 152 18.94 -31.86 -12.95
C ILE A 152 17.88 -32.57 -12.08
N ALA A 153 17.03 -31.83 -11.37
CA ALA A 153 15.95 -32.41 -10.59
C ALA A 153 14.96 -33.18 -11.48
N ARG A 154 14.62 -32.66 -12.66
CA ARG A 154 13.80 -33.35 -13.68
C ARG A 154 14.40 -34.69 -14.03
N ASP A 155 15.64 -34.70 -14.50
CA ASP A 155 16.29 -35.91 -15.02
C ASP A 155 16.47 -36.97 -13.93
N ARG A 156 16.79 -36.54 -12.69
CA ARG A 156 16.95 -37.45 -11.55
C ARG A 156 15.61 -37.97 -11.01
N PHE A 157 14.68 -37.07 -10.68
CA PHE A 157 13.58 -37.38 -9.77
C PHE A 157 12.19 -37.41 -10.42
N LEU A 158 11.98 -36.79 -11.59
CA LEU A 158 10.68 -36.82 -12.26
C LEU A 158 10.43 -38.14 -12.99
N LEU A 159 9.18 -38.60 -12.99
CA LEU A 159 8.70 -39.65 -13.89
C LEU A 159 8.67 -39.17 -15.36
N PRO A 160 8.73 -40.05 -16.38
CA PRO A 160 8.74 -39.64 -17.79
C PRO A 160 7.53 -38.79 -18.22
N ASP A 161 6.35 -39.09 -17.67
CA ASP A 161 5.10 -38.33 -17.92
C ASP A 161 4.77 -37.34 -16.78
N GLY A 162 5.75 -37.06 -15.89
CA GLY A 162 5.59 -36.13 -14.78
C GLY A 162 5.55 -34.67 -15.23
N LYS A 163 5.02 -33.80 -14.36
CA LYS A 163 4.86 -32.37 -14.64
C LYS A 163 5.90 -31.50 -13.95
N MET A 164 6.18 -30.36 -14.59
CA MET A 164 7.04 -29.30 -14.04
C MET A 164 6.23 -28.02 -13.84
N PHE A 165 6.34 -27.43 -12.65
CA PHE A 165 5.71 -26.19 -12.23
C PHE A 165 6.80 -25.22 -11.77
N PRO A 166 7.24 -24.25 -12.62
CA PRO A 166 6.78 -23.98 -13.98
C PRO A 166 7.32 -24.98 -15.02
N SER A 167 6.65 -25.10 -16.17
CA SER A 167 7.03 -25.98 -17.28
C SER A 167 7.81 -25.27 -18.39
N VAL A 168 7.54 -23.98 -18.63
CA VAL A 168 8.15 -23.19 -19.70
C VAL A 168 8.47 -21.80 -19.17
N GLY A 169 9.65 -21.28 -19.51
CA GLY A 169 9.99 -19.88 -19.36
C GLY A 169 10.12 -19.17 -20.71
N ARG A 170 9.88 -17.86 -20.71
CA ARG A 170 10.08 -16.97 -21.86
C ARG A 170 10.92 -15.79 -21.45
N ILE A 171 12.04 -15.55 -22.13
CA ILE A 171 12.77 -14.28 -22.02
C ILE A 171 12.20 -13.37 -23.10
N HIS A 172 11.57 -12.26 -22.70
CA HIS A 172 11.06 -11.23 -23.59
C HIS A 172 12.07 -10.11 -23.75
N MET A 173 12.16 -9.53 -24.94
CA MET A 173 13.11 -8.47 -25.29
C MET A 173 12.46 -7.42 -26.19
N ALA A 174 12.77 -6.14 -25.98
CA ALA A 174 12.41 -5.04 -26.86
C ALA A 174 13.44 -3.89 -26.79
N PRO A 175 13.79 -3.21 -27.89
CA PRO A 175 14.58 -1.98 -27.84
C PRO A 175 13.84 -0.88 -27.07
N PHE A 176 14.56 -0.08 -26.29
CA PHE A 176 13.96 1.04 -25.53
C PHE A 176 14.67 2.38 -25.79
N SER A 177 13.96 3.47 -25.47
CA SER A 177 14.40 4.86 -25.60
C SER A 177 14.20 5.59 -24.27
N ASP A 178 15.25 5.72 -23.45
CA ASP A 178 15.25 6.44 -22.18
C ASP A 178 16.53 7.30 -22.05
N GLU A 179 16.40 8.58 -22.41
CA GLU A 179 17.47 9.57 -22.32
C GLU A 179 17.90 9.80 -20.87
N TYR A 180 16.96 9.79 -19.92
CA TYR A 180 17.24 10.08 -18.52
C TYR A 180 18.11 8.98 -17.91
N LEU A 181 17.81 7.70 -18.17
CA LEU A 181 18.65 6.59 -17.73
C LEU A 181 20.05 6.68 -18.34
N PHE A 182 20.15 6.91 -19.65
CA PHE A 182 21.43 6.99 -20.33
C PHE A 182 22.31 8.11 -19.76
N VAL A 183 21.74 9.30 -19.56
CA VAL A 183 22.44 10.45 -18.96
C VAL A 183 22.79 10.18 -17.49
N GLU A 184 21.92 9.50 -16.73
CA GLU A 184 22.20 9.12 -15.33
C GLU A 184 23.42 8.20 -15.22
N ILE A 185 23.54 7.20 -16.10
CA ILE A 185 24.69 6.27 -16.15
C ILE A 185 25.95 7.01 -16.61
N ALA A 186 25.87 7.77 -17.71
CA ALA A 186 27.00 8.55 -18.21
C ALA A 186 27.52 9.58 -17.19
N ASN A 187 26.63 10.22 -16.43
CA ASN A 187 26.99 11.23 -15.44
C ASN A 187 27.77 10.65 -14.24
N LYS A 188 27.59 9.37 -13.90
CA LYS A 188 28.41 8.70 -12.85
C LYS A 188 29.90 8.72 -13.21
N ALA A 189 30.23 8.63 -14.50
CA ALA A 189 31.61 8.70 -14.99
C ALA A 189 32.24 10.10 -14.83
N LEU A 190 31.44 11.18 -14.82
CA LEU A 190 31.96 12.56 -14.78
C LEU A 190 32.76 12.88 -13.50
N PHE A 191 32.52 12.16 -12.40
CA PHE A 191 33.37 12.25 -11.20
C PHE A 191 34.85 12.03 -11.52
N TRP A 192 35.16 11.14 -12.46
CA TRP A 192 36.53 10.80 -12.87
C TRP A 192 37.14 11.81 -13.84
N GLN A 193 36.41 12.84 -14.29
CA GLN A 193 36.97 13.91 -15.13
C GLN A 193 37.66 15.04 -14.32
N GLN A 194 37.80 14.88 -13.00
CA GLN A 194 38.44 15.88 -12.15
C GLN A 194 39.97 15.87 -12.29
N GLN A 195 40.52 16.94 -12.87
CA GLN A 195 41.97 17.15 -13.00
C GLN A 195 42.68 17.52 -11.68
N ASN A 196 41.93 17.85 -10.63
CA ASN A 196 42.48 18.27 -9.33
C ASN A 196 41.55 17.85 -8.17
N PHE A 197 41.44 16.55 -7.95
CA PHE A 197 40.81 15.99 -6.76
C PHE A 197 41.87 15.93 -5.64
N TYR A 198 41.86 16.92 -4.74
CA TYR A 198 42.83 17.08 -3.65
C TYR A 198 44.32 17.04 -4.10
N GLY A 199 44.63 17.61 -5.27
CA GLY A 199 45.97 17.60 -5.86
C GLY A 199 46.26 16.41 -6.79
N VAL A 200 45.28 15.54 -7.05
CA VAL A 200 45.42 14.36 -7.92
C VAL A 200 44.52 14.47 -9.16
N ASP A 201 45.06 14.16 -10.33
CA ASP A 201 44.31 14.05 -11.58
C ASP A 201 43.67 12.65 -11.69
N LEU A 202 42.33 12.60 -11.75
CA LEU A 202 41.56 11.37 -11.89
C LEU A 202 41.27 11.01 -13.35
N THR A 203 41.52 11.92 -14.31
CA THR A 203 41.15 11.74 -15.73
C THR A 203 41.71 10.48 -16.39
N PRO A 204 42.89 9.92 -16.02
CA PRO A 204 43.37 8.66 -16.60
C PRO A 204 42.45 7.45 -16.36
N LEU A 205 41.55 7.52 -15.36
CA LEU A 205 40.61 6.43 -15.04
C LEU A 205 39.22 6.63 -15.65
N TYR A 206 38.93 7.79 -16.26
CA TYR A 206 37.60 8.12 -16.80
C TYR A 206 37.09 7.07 -17.82
N GLY A 207 37.93 6.65 -18.76
CA GLY A 207 37.55 5.67 -19.79
C GLY A 207 37.14 4.32 -19.20
N SER A 208 37.90 3.81 -18.24
CA SER A 208 37.62 2.56 -17.53
C SER A 208 36.36 2.67 -16.66
N ALA A 209 36.17 3.80 -15.98
CA ALA A 209 34.97 4.04 -15.18
C ALA A 209 33.71 4.15 -16.05
N PHE A 210 33.78 4.87 -17.18
CA PHE A 210 32.69 4.96 -18.15
C PHE A 210 32.28 3.58 -18.68
N GLN A 211 33.25 2.77 -19.11
CA GLN A 211 32.97 1.38 -19.53
C GLN A 211 32.38 0.54 -18.39
N GLY A 212 32.89 0.70 -17.16
CA GLY A 212 32.38 0.00 -15.98
C GLY A 212 30.91 0.30 -15.67
N TYR A 213 30.49 1.57 -15.73
CA TYR A 213 29.09 1.93 -15.51
C TYR A 213 28.15 1.39 -16.60
N PHE A 214 28.59 1.35 -17.87
CA PHE A 214 27.82 0.75 -18.96
C PHE A 214 27.91 -0.78 -19.02
N SER A 215 28.79 -1.43 -18.25
CA SER A 215 28.81 -2.89 -18.10
C SER A 215 27.83 -3.40 -17.02
N GLN A 216 27.14 -2.52 -16.30
CA GLN A 216 26.11 -2.93 -15.35
C GLN A 216 24.73 -2.96 -16.03
N PRO A 217 24.04 -4.11 -16.11
CA PRO A 217 22.63 -4.13 -16.49
C PRO A 217 21.82 -3.45 -15.38
N VAL A 218 20.82 -2.66 -15.76
CA VAL A 218 19.97 -1.91 -14.82
C VAL A 218 18.77 -2.78 -14.47
N VAL A 219 18.39 -2.84 -13.19
CA VAL A 219 17.18 -3.53 -12.73
C VAL A 219 16.24 -2.51 -12.10
N ASP A 220 15.13 -2.24 -12.77
CA ASP A 220 14.05 -1.35 -12.31
C ASP A 220 12.71 -1.59 -13.03
N ALA A 221 11.63 -1.02 -12.48
CA ALA A 221 10.35 -0.92 -13.17
C ALA A 221 10.37 0.32 -14.08
N PHE A 222 9.90 0.18 -15.32
CA PHE A 222 9.84 1.27 -16.28
C PHE A 222 8.51 1.29 -17.07
N ASP A 223 8.18 2.45 -17.64
CA ASP A 223 6.96 2.63 -18.42
C ASP A 223 7.07 1.93 -19.79
N PRO A 224 6.15 1.02 -20.16
CA PRO A 224 6.22 0.30 -21.43
C PRO A 224 6.13 1.20 -22.67
N ARG A 225 5.71 2.47 -22.53
CA ARG A 225 5.75 3.47 -23.61
C ARG A 225 7.18 3.89 -24.00
N LEU A 226 8.20 3.51 -23.22
CA LEU A 226 9.61 3.68 -23.57
C LEU A 226 10.11 2.62 -24.58
N LEU A 227 9.31 1.58 -24.87
CA LEU A 227 9.64 0.57 -25.86
C LEU A 227 9.48 1.11 -27.29
N VAL A 228 10.46 0.83 -28.14
CA VAL A 228 10.56 1.35 -29.52
C VAL A 228 9.94 0.38 -30.53
N SER A 229 9.71 -0.88 -30.16
CA SER A 229 9.00 -1.87 -30.96
C SER A 229 8.08 -2.74 -30.10
N LEU A 230 7.25 -3.56 -30.74
CA LEU A 230 6.68 -4.74 -30.08
C LEU A 230 7.81 -5.67 -29.56
N PRO A 231 7.60 -6.36 -28.44
CA PRO A 231 8.57 -7.33 -27.92
C PRO A 231 8.59 -8.61 -28.76
N THR A 232 9.77 -9.23 -28.80
CA THR A 232 9.94 -10.64 -29.19
C THR A 232 10.26 -11.47 -27.94
N PHE A 233 10.22 -12.80 -28.04
CA PHE A 233 10.63 -13.67 -26.94
C PHE A 233 11.38 -14.91 -27.40
N HIS A 234 12.26 -15.40 -26.52
CA HIS A 234 12.94 -16.68 -26.62
C HIS A 234 12.34 -17.65 -25.60
N VAL A 235 12.15 -18.91 -25.98
CA VAL A 235 11.46 -19.92 -25.16
C VAL A 235 12.45 -20.91 -24.59
N LEU A 236 12.41 -21.12 -23.27
CA LEU A 236 13.11 -22.20 -22.57
C LEU A 236 12.06 -23.20 -22.07
N ASP A 237 11.95 -24.35 -22.72
CA ASP A 237 11.03 -25.42 -22.29
C ASP A 237 11.73 -26.34 -21.28
N PHE A 238 11.37 -26.18 -20.01
CA PHE A 238 12.02 -26.92 -18.91
C PHE A 238 11.74 -28.42 -18.96
N SER A 239 10.72 -28.88 -19.71
CA SER A 239 10.43 -30.31 -19.86
C SER A 239 11.45 -31.04 -20.75
N CYS A 240 12.11 -30.35 -21.68
CA CYS A 240 13.01 -30.97 -22.66
C CYS A 240 14.41 -30.34 -22.79
N ILE A 241 14.63 -29.11 -22.32
CA ILE A 241 15.95 -28.45 -22.38
C ILE A 241 17.01 -29.23 -21.59
N LYS A 242 18.25 -29.27 -22.06
CA LYS A 242 19.36 -29.90 -21.34
C LYS A 242 20.05 -28.91 -20.41
N GLU A 243 20.76 -29.45 -19.43
CA GLU A 243 21.61 -28.66 -18.53
C GLU A 243 22.66 -27.87 -19.33
N GLU A 244 23.22 -28.47 -20.38
CA GLU A 244 24.26 -27.85 -21.21
C GLU A 244 23.73 -26.71 -22.10
N ASP A 245 22.46 -26.75 -22.50
CA ASP A 245 21.83 -25.70 -23.32
C ASP A 245 21.67 -24.38 -22.53
N LEU A 246 21.81 -24.42 -21.21
CA LEU A 246 21.82 -23.23 -20.34
C LEU A 246 23.21 -22.58 -20.23
N TYR A 247 24.30 -23.24 -20.62
CA TYR A 247 25.64 -22.66 -20.46
C TYR A 247 25.93 -21.52 -21.45
N GLU A 248 25.34 -21.58 -22.64
CA GLU A 248 25.46 -20.59 -23.71
C GLU A 248 24.11 -20.39 -24.38
N ILE A 249 23.41 -19.29 -24.05
CA ILE A 249 22.08 -18.98 -24.59
C ILE A 249 22.23 -17.89 -25.66
N ASP A 250 21.99 -18.26 -26.92
CA ASP A 250 22.11 -17.37 -28.07
C ASP A 250 20.74 -17.00 -28.65
N ILE A 251 20.42 -15.70 -28.61
CA ILE A 251 19.14 -15.17 -29.06
C ILE A 251 19.36 -14.17 -30.19
N PRO A 252 18.99 -14.51 -31.46
CA PRO A 252 19.00 -13.55 -32.54
C PRO A 252 17.89 -12.50 -32.32
N LEU A 253 18.24 -11.22 -32.52
CA LEU A 253 17.32 -10.10 -32.35
C LEU A 253 16.86 -9.59 -33.72
N ASN A 254 15.55 -9.40 -33.87
CA ASN A 254 14.97 -8.68 -35.00
C ASN A 254 13.73 -7.91 -34.54
N PHE A 255 13.71 -6.61 -34.80
CA PHE A 255 12.66 -5.68 -34.42
C PHE A 255 12.41 -4.67 -35.55
N ILE A 256 11.17 -4.18 -35.65
CA ILE A 256 10.81 -3.05 -36.50
C ILE A 256 10.50 -1.87 -35.56
N ALA A 257 11.20 -0.75 -35.73
CA ALA A 257 10.97 0.44 -34.92
C ALA A 257 9.58 1.05 -35.24
N SER A 258 8.70 1.12 -34.25
CA SER A 258 7.38 1.75 -34.36
C SER A 258 7.45 3.27 -34.43
N VAL A 259 8.54 3.87 -33.90
CA VAL A 259 8.74 5.32 -33.79
C VAL A 259 10.16 5.72 -34.19
N GLY A 260 10.33 6.93 -34.71
CA GLY A 260 11.66 7.51 -34.91
C GLY A 260 12.21 8.06 -33.60
N THR A 261 13.34 7.53 -33.12
CA THR A 261 13.94 7.92 -31.83
C THR A 261 15.42 7.50 -31.73
N ARG A 262 16.04 7.79 -30.59
CA ARG A 262 17.34 7.26 -30.18
C ARG A 262 17.11 6.03 -29.30
N VAL A 263 17.51 4.85 -29.78
CA VAL A 263 17.48 3.59 -29.03
C VAL A 263 18.67 3.56 -28.07
N HIS A 264 18.41 3.51 -26.78
CA HIS A 264 19.43 3.51 -25.72
C HIS A 264 19.86 2.10 -25.29
N GLY A 265 19.14 1.06 -25.69
CA GLY A 265 19.50 -0.32 -25.37
C GLY A 265 18.38 -1.32 -25.59
N LEU A 266 18.54 -2.49 -24.95
CA LEU A 266 17.57 -3.58 -24.94
C LEU A 266 16.96 -3.72 -23.54
N ALA A 267 15.63 -3.70 -23.46
CA ALA A 267 14.88 -4.01 -22.25
C ALA A 267 14.44 -5.47 -22.29
N CYS A 268 14.57 -6.17 -21.17
CA CYS A 268 14.30 -7.59 -21.04
C CYS A 268 13.48 -7.88 -19.78
N TRP A 269 12.58 -8.86 -19.87
CA TRP A 269 11.80 -9.39 -18.75
C TRP A 269 11.50 -10.86 -19.04
N PHE A 270 10.78 -11.53 -18.13
CA PHE A 270 10.38 -12.91 -18.36
C PHE A 270 8.95 -13.25 -17.94
N ASP A 271 8.41 -14.28 -18.57
CA ASP A 271 7.17 -14.93 -18.18
C ASP A 271 7.46 -16.43 -17.92
N VAL A 272 6.74 -17.05 -16.97
CA VAL A 272 6.75 -18.52 -16.79
C VAL A 272 5.34 -19.09 -16.80
N LEU A 273 5.18 -20.27 -17.41
CA LEU A 273 3.94 -21.02 -17.55
C LEU A 273 3.91 -22.19 -16.58
N PHE A 274 2.83 -22.31 -15.83
CA PHE A 274 2.40 -23.51 -15.13
C PHE A 274 1.37 -24.24 -16.01
N ASN A 275 1.81 -25.28 -16.73
CA ASN A 275 0.97 -26.03 -17.67
C ASN A 275 0.18 -27.16 -16.97
N GLY A 276 -0.75 -26.75 -16.10
CA GLY A 276 -1.62 -27.67 -15.38
C GLY A 276 -2.71 -28.30 -16.27
N SER A 277 -3.29 -29.43 -15.83
CA SER A 277 -4.27 -30.20 -16.62
C SER A 277 -5.63 -29.52 -16.68
N SER A 278 -5.97 -28.70 -15.68
CA SER A 278 -7.24 -28.00 -15.59
C SER A 278 -7.12 -26.57 -16.10
N PHE A 279 -6.05 -25.86 -15.70
CA PHE A 279 -5.80 -24.47 -16.05
C PHE A 279 -4.32 -24.19 -16.30
N GLN A 280 -4.05 -23.46 -17.38
CA GLN A 280 -2.75 -22.84 -17.64
C GLN A 280 -2.65 -21.51 -16.89
N ARG A 281 -1.57 -21.31 -16.13
CA ARG A 281 -1.30 -20.04 -15.44
C ARG A 281 0.04 -19.45 -15.86
N TRP A 282 0.06 -18.14 -16.09
CA TRP A 282 1.26 -17.37 -16.38
C TRP A 282 1.60 -16.47 -15.21
N LEU A 283 2.85 -16.54 -14.74
CA LEU A 283 3.48 -15.48 -13.95
C LEU A 283 4.26 -14.62 -14.94
N THR A 284 3.98 -13.31 -14.98
CA THR A 284 4.65 -12.35 -15.86
C THR A 284 5.38 -11.29 -15.05
N THR A 285 6.56 -10.89 -15.53
CA THR A 285 7.33 -9.75 -15.01
C THR A 285 7.33 -8.57 -15.99
N SER A 286 6.38 -8.55 -16.93
CA SER A 286 6.31 -7.55 -18.02
C SER A 286 6.15 -6.11 -17.54
N PRO A 287 6.76 -5.12 -18.23
CA PRO A 287 6.57 -3.71 -17.90
C PRO A 287 5.10 -3.31 -18.13
N GLY A 288 4.49 -2.68 -17.13
CA GLY A 288 3.06 -2.37 -17.10
C GLY A 288 2.16 -3.45 -16.47
N SER A 289 2.70 -4.63 -16.15
CA SER A 289 2.05 -5.55 -15.20
C SER A 289 2.34 -5.12 -13.74
N PRO A 290 1.61 -5.62 -12.74
CA PRO A 290 1.94 -5.41 -11.33
C PRO A 290 3.40 -5.81 -11.02
N THR A 291 4.11 -4.96 -10.29
CA THR A 291 5.56 -5.10 -10.10
C THR A 291 5.90 -6.31 -9.22
N THR A 292 6.68 -7.25 -9.76
CA THR A 292 7.33 -8.31 -8.98
C THR A 292 8.70 -7.86 -8.46
N HIS A 293 9.24 -8.54 -7.45
CA HIS A 293 10.58 -8.23 -6.90
C HIS A 293 11.75 -8.40 -7.90
N TRP A 294 11.55 -9.12 -9.01
CA TRP A 294 12.51 -9.22 -10.12
C TRP A 294 12.62 -7.92 -10.96
N TYR A 295 11.61 -7.06 -10.91
CA TYR A 295 11.43 -5.91 -11.81
C TYR A 295 11.59 -6.30 -13.29
N GLN A 296 12.14 -5.40 -14.12
CA GLN A 296 12.65 -5.70 -15.45
C GLN A 296 14.15 -5.37 -15.50
N MET A 297 14.84 -5.88 -16.53
CA MET A 297 16.23 -5.53 -16.82
C MET A 297 16.33 -4.59 -18.02
N ARG A 298 17.27 -3.63 -17.99
CA ARG A 298 17.65 -2.81 -19.14
C ARG A 298 19.16 -2.86 -19.37
N CYS A 299 19.58 -3.44 -20.50
CA CYS A 299 20.95 -3.43 -20.98
C CYS A 299 21.19 -2.14 -21.78
N VAL A 300 21.90 -1.17 -21.18
CA VAL A 300 22.12 0.15 -21.79
C VAL A 300 23.38 0.11 -22.67
N LEU A 301 23.27 0.62 -23.89
CA LEU A 301 24.39 0.73 -24.83
C LEU A 301 25.14 2.05 -24.59
N SER A 302 26.47 1.97 -24.54
CA SER A 302 27.35 3.16 -24.40
C SER A 302 27.30 4.10 -25.61
N GLN A 303 26.93 3.56 -26.78
CA GLN A 303 26.62 4.32 -27.99
C GLN A 303 25.17 4.04 -28.40
N PRO A 304 24.23 4.97 -28.16
CA PRO A 304 22.85 4.83 -28.60
C PRO A 304 22.72 4.84 -30.13
N LEU A 305 21.69 4.18 -30.66
CA LEU A 305 21.44 4.02 -32.09
C LEU A 305 20.28 4.92 -32.55
N TYR A 306 20.43 5.64 -33.66
CA TYR A 306 19.34 6.43 -34.23
C TYR A 306 18.51 5.61 -35.21
N VAL A 307 17.19 5.60 -35.04
CA VAL A 307 16.24 4.85 -35.90
C VAL A 307 15.09 5.74 -36.36
N MET A 308 14.55 5.44 -37.54
CA MET A 308 13.30 5.97 -38.07
C MET A 308 12.16 4.98 -37.89
N ALA A 309 10.91 5.46 -37.87
CA ALA A 309 9.74 4.57 -37.87
C ALA A 309 9.74 3.69 -39.14
N GLY A 310 9.44 2.40 -38.98
CA GLY A 310 9.52 1.37 -40.01
C GLY A 310 10.91 0.74 -40.20
N GLN A 311 11.96 1.28 -39.59
CA GLN A 311 13.34 0.79 -39.78
C GLN A 311 13.61 -0.50 -38.99
N GLU A 312 14.32 -1.44 -39.61
CA GLU A 312 14.67 -2.73 -39.00
C GLU A 312 15.92 -2.60 -38.11
N ILE A 313 15.80 -3.12 -36.88
CA ILE A 313 16.87 -3.25 -35.89
C ILE A 313 17.15 -4.74 -35.71
N THR A 314 18.35 -5.17 -36.08
CA THR A 314 18.80 -6.57 -35.97
C THR A 314 19.95 -6.70 -34.98
N GLY A 315 20.17 -7.88 -34.40
CA GLY A 315 21.24 -8.06 -33.43
C GLY A 315 21.37 -9.47 -32.88
N ARG A 316 22.05 -9.57 -31.74
CA ARG A 316 22.29 -10.81 -30.98
C ARG A 316 22.34 -10.46 -29.50
N LEU A 317 21.56 -11.15 -28.67
CA LEU A 317 21.69 -11.19 -27.23
C LEU A 317 22.26 -12.56 -26.86
N HIS A 318 23.49 -12.59 -26.39
CA HIS A 318 24.25 -13.81 -26.16
C HIS A 318 24.70 -13.87 -24.70
N LEU A 319 24.26 -14.90 -23.97
CA LEU A 319 24.48 -15.06 -22.53
C LEU A 319 25.45 -16.23 -22.32
N VAL A 320 26.59 -15.98 -21.65
CA VAL A 320 27.60 -17.00 -21.36
C VAL A 320 27.73 -17.21 -19.85
N ALA A 321 27.43 -18.41 -19.38
CA ALA A 321 27.47 -18.76 -17.96
C ALA A 321 28.91 -18.82 -17.40
N HIS A 322 29.11 -18.41 -16.15
CA HIS A 322 30.41 -18.48 -15.47
C HIS A 322 30.30 -18.94 -14.01
N SER A 323 31.45 -19.20 -13.38
CA SER A 323 31.56 -19.86 -12.07
C SER A 323 30.95 -19.07 -10.91
N ALA A 324 30.82 -17.75 -11.03
CA ALA A 324 30.22 -16.88 -10.03
C ALA A 324 28.68 -16.93 -10.01
N GLN A 325 28.04 -18.03 -10.43
CA GLN A 325 26.58 -18.20 -10.47
C GLN A 325 25.85 -17.10 -11.28
N SER A 326 26.38 -16.71 -12.43
CA SER A 326 25.72 -15.72 -13.29
C SER A 326 26.16 -15.85 -14.76
N TYR A 327 25.82 -14.84 -15.56
CA TYR A 327 26.09 -14.76 -16.99
C TYR A 327 26.78 -13.44 -17.37
N THR A 328 27.82 -13.54 -18.20
CA THR A 328 28.28 -12.40 -18.98
C THR A 328 27.35 -12.22 -20.18
N ILE A 329 26.80 -11.01 -20.34
CA ILE A 329 25.89 -10.64 -21.42
C ILE A 329 26.67 -9.96 -22.55
N HIS A 330 26.60 -10.52 -23.75
CA HIS A 330 27.10 -9.93 -24.98
C HIS A 330 25.92 -9.46 -25.85
N LEU A 331 25.69 -8.14 -25.86
CA LEU A 331 24.65 -7.51 -26.67
C LEU A 331 25.27 -6.87 -27.92
N THR A 332 24.72 -7.17 -29.09
CA THR A 332 24.99 -6.45 -30.35
C THR A 332 23.66 -5.99 -30.92
N MET A 333 23.54 -4.71 -31.27
CA MET A 333 22.39 -4.14 -31.96
C MET A 333 22.86 -3.31 -33.16
N SER A 334 22.19 -3.49 -34.29
CA SER A 334 22.52 -2.88 -35.58
C SER A 334 21.28 -2.37 -36.28
N VAL A 335 21.34 -1.15 -36.80
CA VAL A 335 20.26 -0.54 -37.58
C VAL A 335 20.53 -0.77 -39.06
N LYS A 336 19.57 -1.35 -39.79
CA LYS A 336 19.69 -1.55 -41.24
C LYS A 336 19.42 -0.25 -42.00
N MET A 337 20.10 -0.07 -43.13
CA MET A 337 19.87 1.07 -44.04
C MET A 337 18.44 1.05 -44.60
N TRP A 338 17.88 2.25 -44.77
CA TRP A 338 16.51 2.49 -45.20
C TRP A 338 16.46 3.48 -46.37
N GLY A 339 15.48 3.34 -47.26
CA GLY A 339 15.18 4.29 -48.32
C GLY A 339 15.61 3.88 -49.74
N THR A 340 15.03 4.57 -50.73
CA THR A 340 15.31 4.36 -52.16
C THR A 340 16.75 4.74 -52.51
N GLY A 341 17.54 3.77 -52.97
CA GLY A 341 18.96 3.95 -53.31
C GLY A 341 19.94 3.37 -52.30
N ALA A 342 19.48 2.94 -51.11
CA ALA A 342 20.30 2.18 -50.18
C ALA A 342 20.42 0.71 -50.62
N ASN A 343 21.59 0.08 -50.42
CA ASN A 343 21.73 -1.38 -50.53
C ASN A 343 20.84 -2.04 -49.47
N HIS A 344 19.73 -2.64 -49.90
CA HIS A 344 18.72 -3.20 -49.00
C HIS A 344 19.36 -4.28 -48.12
N GLY A 345 19.26 -4.11 -46.79
CA GLY A 345 19.86 -5.02 -45.80
C GLY A 345 21.29 -4.70 -45.34
N GLY A 346 21.97 -3.69 -45.90
CA GLY A 346 23.24 -3.22 -45.36
C GLY A 346 23.09 -2.52 -43.99
N ILE A 347 24.14 -2.47 -43.19
CA ILE A 347 24.11 -1.91 -41.82
C ILE A 347 24.51 -0.43 -41.85
N MET A 348 23.72 0.43 -41.19
CA MET A 348 23.95 1.87 -41.05
C MET A 348 24.73 2.23 -39.78
N GLN A 349 24.37 1.61 -38.66
CA GLN A 349 24.95 1.84 -37.33
C GLN A 349 24.99 0.50 -36.58
N THR A 350 26.03 0.28 -35.77
CA THR A 350 26.14 -0.87 -34.86
C THR A 350 26.63 -0.38 -33.51
N SER A 351 26.11 -0.96 -32.44
CA SER A 351 26.55 -0.73 -31.07
C SER A 351 26.59 -2.06 -30.31
N THR A 352 27.58 -2.20 -29.44
CA THR A 352 27.87 -3.44 -28.72
C THR A 352 28.10 -3.16 -27.24
N GLY A 353 27.51 -3.97 -26.37
CA GLY A 353 27.73 -3.96 -24.93
C GLY A 353 28.23 -5.31 -24.44
N LYS A 354 29.19 -5.29 -23.51
CA LYS A 354 29.50 -6.43 -22.64
C LYS A 354 29.04 -6.03 -21.24
N LEU A 355 28.07 -6.74 -20.69
CA LEU A 355 27.51 -6.48 -19.36
C LEU A 355 27.70 -7.70 -18.45
N GLU A 356 27.73 -7.46 -17.15
CA GLU A 356 27.92 -8.49 -16.12
C GLU A 356 26.65 -8.64 -15.27
N LEU A 357 25.99 -9.80 -15.33
CA LEU A 357 24.71 -10.03 -14.66
C LEU A 357 24.86 -10.29 -13.15
N LYS A 358 26.06 -10.59 -12.65
CA LYS A 358 26.28 -10.86 -11.22
C LYS A 358 26.00 -9.66 -10.32
N GLU A 359 26.33 -8.45 -10.76
CA GLU A 359 26.23 -7.21 -9.98
C GLU A 359 25.46 -6.11 -10.74
N PRO A 360 24.14 -6.30 -10.94
CA PRO A 360 23.30 -5.34 -11.67
C PRO A 360 23.12 -4.06 -10.85
N TYR A 361 22.89 -2.95 -11.56
CA TYR A 361 22.53 -1.68 -10.94
C TYR A 361 21.03 -1.67 -10.62
N TYR A 362 20.68 -2.01 -9.37
CA TYR A 362 19.31 -1.87 -8.85
C TYR A 362 18.94 -0.38 -8.74
N ARG A 363 18.08 0.09 -9.65
CA ARG A 363 17.70 1.49 -9.76
C ARG A 363 16.35 1.74 -9.12
N LEU A 364 16.36 2.03 -7.83
CA LEU A 364 15.17 2.37 -7.04
C LEU A 364 14.67 3.80 -7.34
N SER A 365 14.29 4.08 -8.58
CA SER A 365 13.44 5.23 -8.90
C SER A 365 12.06 5.04 -8.26
N GLN A 366 11.43 6.13 -7.78
CA GLN A 366 10.01 6.08 -7.46
C GLN A 366 9.25 5.58 -8.70
N PRO A 367 8.38 4.55 -8.59
CA PRO A 367 7.58 4.13 -9.72
C PRO A 367 6.71 5.31 -10.15
N GLN A 368 6.95 5.83 -11.34
CA GLN A 368 5.97 6.66 -12.03
C GLN A 368 4.72 5.77 -12.20
N PRO A 369 3.55 6.18 -11.68
CA PRO A 369 2.39 5.31 -11.64
C PRO A 369 1.97 4.95 -13.07
N TYR A 370 2.17 3.69 -13.43
CA TYR A 370 1.64 3.12 -14.67
C TYR A 370 0.12 3.09 -14.56
N ILE A 371 -0.52 3.87 -15.42
CA ILE A 371 -1.97 3.85 -15.61
C ILE A 371 -2.21 3.06 -16.90
N PRO A 372 -2.88 1.89 -16.86
CA PRO A 372 -3.23 1.18 -18.07
C PRO A 372 -4.21 2.03 -18.89
N THR A 373 -3.72 2.62 -19.98
CA THR A 373 -4.57 3.31 -20.96
C THR A 373 -5.41 2.29 -21.72
N GLN A 374 -6.73 2.42 -21.65
CA GLN A 374 -7.68 1.69 -22.49
C GLN A 374 -7.56 2.16 -23.96
N ASP A 375 -6.55 1.69 -24.68
CA ASP A 375 -6.35 1.96 -26.11
C ASP A 375 -6.00 0.68 -26.90
N GLN A 376 -6.72 -0.41 -26.61
CA GLN A 376 -6.68 -1.67 -27.37
C GLN A 376 -8.01 -2.04 -28.06
N GLN A 377 -8.93 -1.09 -28.25
CA GLN A 377 -10.16 -1.31 -29.05
C GLN A 377 -10.34 -0.40 -30.28
N LEU A 378 -9.46 0.60 -30.50
CA LEU A 378 -9.58 1.54 -31.63
C LEU A 378 -8.64 1.27 -32.82
N HIS A 379 -7.97 0.11 -32.87
CA HIS A 379 -7.11 -0.30 -34.00
C HIS A 379 -7.54 -1.62 -34.66
N GLN A 380 -8.84 -1.91 -34.66
CA GLN A 380 -9.44 -2.97 -35.49
C GLN A 380 -10.68 -2.53 -36.29
N GLN A 381 -10.94 -1.22 -36.41
CA GLN A 381 -12.07 -0.66 -37.17
C GLN A 381 -11.72 0.40 -38.23
N LEU A 382 -10.43 0.70 -38.46
CA LEU A 382 -9.99 1.73 -39.43
C LEU A 382 -9.42 1.16 -40.74
N VAL A 383 -9.76 -0.08 -41.11
CA VAL A 383 -9.40 -0.71 -42.40
C VAL A 383 -10.65 -1.15 -43.19
N THR A 384 -11.73 -0.37 -43.16
CA THR A 384 -12.90 -0.53 -44.06
C THR A 384 -13.67 0.78 -44.32
N SER A 385 -12.98 1.92 -44.47
CA SER A 385 -13.68 3.18 -44.85
C SER A 385 -12.81 4.23 -45.55
N GLN A 386 -12.38 3.95 -46.79
CA GLN A 386 -12.16 4.97 -47.84
C GLN A 386 -11.81 4.32 -49.20
N ILE A 387 -12.84 3.89 -49.94
CA ILE A 387 -12.79 3.90 -51.41
C ILE A 387 -13.95 4.77 -51.85
N SER A 388 -13.62 5.92 -52.44
CA SER A 388 -14.56 6.83 -53.07
C SER A 388 -14.89 6.35 -54.48
N LEU A 389 -16.17 6.39 -54.86
CA LEU A 389 -16.64 6.51 -56.24
C LEU A 389 -18.11 6.94 -56.24
N SER A 390 -18.49 7.78 -57.20
CA SER A 390 -19.85 8.30 -57.42
C SER A 390 -20.32 7.95 -58.85
N PRO A 391 -21.54 8.29 -59.29
CA PRO A 391 -22.68 7.38 -59.15
C PRO A 391 -23.38 7.04 -60.48
N SER A 392 -24.41 6.18 -60.41
CA SER A 392 -25.60 6.00 -61.29
C SER A 392 -25.89 4.49 -61.58
N PRO A 393 -27.05 4.09 -62.15
CA PRO A 393 -28.08 3.36 -61.38
C PRO A 393 -28.41 1.98 -61.98
N TRP A 394 -29.58 1.43 -61.60
CA TRP A 394 -30.44 0.41 -62.26
C TRP A 394 -30.80 -0.84 -61.42
N CYS A 395 -32.12 -1.05 -61.30
CA CYS A 395 -32.85 -2.31 -61.08
C CYS A 395 -32.91 -3.02 -59.70
N LEU A 396 -34.09 -2.87 -59.07
CA LEU A 396 -34.87 -3.85 -58.29
C LEU A 396 -35.17 -5.17 -59.10
N PRO A 397 -35.79 -6.26 -58.56
CA PRO A 397 -36.61 -6.35 -57.32
C PRO A 397 -36.50 -7.62 -56.40
N ALA A 398 -37.00 -7.46 -55.16
CA ALA A 398 -37.84 -8.36 -54.32
C ALA A 398 -37.62 -9.89 -54.21
N LEU A 399 -37.82 -10.43 -52.98
CA LEU A 399 -39.01 -11.27 -52.61
C LEU A 399 -39.04 -11.77 -51.13
N LEU A 400 -40.22 -11.65 -50.51
CA LEU A 400 -40.87 -12.52 -49.49
C LEU A 400 -40.43 -12.57 -48.00
N LEU A 401 -41.38 -13.09 -47.20
CA LEU A 401 -41.68 -12.83 -45.77
C LEU A 401 -42.27 -14.15 -45.13
N PRO A 402 -42.76 -14.22 -43.87
CA PRO A 402 -42.21 -15.02 -42.76
C PRO A 402 -43.06 -16.24 -42.33
N HIS A 403 -42.65 -16.93 -41.24
CA HIS A 403 -43.46 -17.47 -40.10
C HIS A 403 -42.51 -18.25 -39.14
N LEU A 404 -42.82 -18.63 -37.88
CA LEU A 404 -44.07 -18.88 -37.14
C LEU A 404 -43.87 -18.72 -35.60
N LEU A 405 -44.95 -18.79 -34.81
CA LEU A 405 -44.99 -18.62 -33.34
C LEU A 405 -45.60 -19.87 -32.64
N PHE A 406 -45.48 -19.95 -31.30
CA PHE A 406 -46.42 -20.53 -30.29
C PHE A 406 -46.09 -21.82 -29.46
N LEU A 407 -46.06 -21.58 -28.11
CA LEU A 407 -46.67 -22.31 -26.96
C LEU A 407 -46.31 -23.76 -26.56
N LEU A 408 -46.03 -23.95 -25.25
CA LEU A 408 -46.91 -24.68 -24.30
C LEU A 408 -46.52 -24.46 -22.80
N ILE A 409 -47.45 -24.75 -21.88
CA ILE A 409 -47.43 -24.53 -20.41
C ILE A 409 -47.99 -25.80 -19.69
N ASP A 410 -47.87 -25.87 -18.35
CA ASP A 410 -48.38 -26.88 -17.36
C ASP A 410 -47.47 -28.10 -17.06
N SER A 411 -47.36 -28.66 -15.82
CA SER A 411 -47.96 -28.32 -14.51
C SER A 411 -47.23 -28.98 -13.29
N LEU A 412 -47.12 -28.26 -12.16
CA LEU A 412 -47.17 -28.66 -10.72
C LEU A 412 -46.26 -29.75 -10.05
N SER A 413 -45.62 -29.33 -8.94
CA SER A 413 -45.62 -29.94 -7.58
C SER A 413 -44.75 -31.17 -7.21
N THR A 414 -43.72 -30.99 -6.35
CA THR A 414 -43.71 -31.46 -4.92
C THR A 414 -42.47 -31.04 -4.07
N HIS A 415 -42.74 -30.73 -2.79
CA HIS A 415 -41.94 -30.65 -1.54
C HIS A 415 -40.38 -30.58 -1.42
N HIS A 416 -39.97 -29.65 -0.54
CA HIS A 416 -38.91 -29.72 0.51
C HIS A 416 -37.42 -30.01 0.16
N SER A 417 -36.55 -28.98 0.23
CA SER A 417 -35.65 -28.73 1.38
C SER A 417 -34.40 -27.88 1.07
N VAL A 418 -34.24 -26.78 1.82
CA VAL A 418 -33.01 -26.40 2.55
C VAL A 418 -31.68 -26.25 1.76
N VAL A 419 -31.39 -24.98 1.43
CA VAL A 419 -30.12 -24.25 1.70
C VAL A 419 -28.93 -24.26 0.71
N PHE A 420 -28.43 -23.03 0.52
CA PHE A 420 -27.10 -22.54 0.10
C PHE A 420 -26.69 -22.34 -1.39
N LEU A 421 -26.10 -21.14 -1.57
CA LEU A 421 -25.04 -20.73 -2.48
C LEU A 421 -25.35 -20.29 -3.94
N SER A 422 -25.33 -18.96 -4.10
CA SER A 422 -24.43 -18.21 -4.99
C SER A 422 -24.70 -18.01 -6.49
N PHE A 423 -24.61 -16.71 -6.83
CA PHE A 423 -23.85 -16.10 -7.94
C PHE A 423 -24.51 -15.89 -9.32
N VAL A 424 -24.16 -14.70 -9.85
CA VAL A 424 -23.72 -14.41 -11.23
C VAL A 424 -24.73 -13.85 -12.25
N LEU A 425 -24.42 -12.61 -12.67
CA LEU A 425 -24.80 -11.87 -13.89
C LEU A 425 -26.30 -11.56 -14.09
N GLY A 426 -26.76 -10.32 -14.27
CA GLY A 426 -26.05 -9.06 -14.47
C GLY A 426 -26.14 -8.53 -15.91
N PHE A 427 -27.31 -8.03 -16.30
CA PHE A 427 -27.46 -6.98 -17.32
C PHE A 427 -28.72 -6.11 -17.04
N SER A 428 -28.61 -4.82 -17.36
CA SER A 428 -29.62 -3.75 -17.25
C SER A 428 -30.75 -3.90 -18.32
N PRO A 429 -31.83 -3.08 -18.41
CA PRO A 429 -31.91 -1.64 -18.08
C PRO A 429 -33.29 -1.08 -17.58
N LEU A 430 -33.41 0.27 -17.63
CA LEU A 430 -34.64 1.11 -17.74
C LEU A 430 -35.46 1.49 -16.49
N THR A 431 -35.16 2.70 -16.00
CA THR A 431 -36.06 3.83 -15.70
C THR A 431 -37.57 3.62 -15.38
N HIS A 432 -37.95 4.16 -14.21
CA HIS A 432 -39.20 4.85 -13.87
C HIS A 432 -40.54 4.08 -13.69
N LEU A 433 -41.18 4.42 -12.56
CA LEU A 433 -42.62 4.34 -12.25
C LEU A 433 -43.30 2.95 -12.22
N SER A 434 -43.40 2.38 -11.01
CA SER A 434 -44.71 1.96 -10.46
C SER A 434 -44.66 1.65 -8.96
N HIS A 435 -45.43 2.42 -8.17
CA HIS A 435 -46.09 2.04 -6.91
C HIS A 435 -45.25 1.39 -5.78
N GLN A 436 -45.08 2.07 -4.63
CA GLN A 436 -46.09 2.09 -3.56
C GLN A 436 -46.80 0.74 -3.34
N ILE A 437 -46.27 -0.11 -2.47
CA ILE A 437 -46.97 -0.77 -1.34
C ILE A 437 -45.89 -1.43 -0.48
N LEU A 438 -45.52 -0.75 0.61
CA LEU A 438 -45.37 -1.29 1.97
C LEU A 438 -44.85 -0.19 2.89
N PHE A 439 -45.39 -0.14 4.11
CA PHE A 439 -45.06 0.84 5.17
C PHE A 439 -45.31 2.32 4.84
N TYR A 440 -46.57 2.76 4.96
CA TYR A 440 -46.93 3.78 5.97
C TYR A 440 -48.46 3.85 6.23
N ALA A 441 -48.96 2.85 6.96
CA ALA A 441 -50.22 2.88 7.70
C ALA A 441 -50.10 1.87 8.87
N ALA A 442 -50.58 2.11 10.10
CA ALA A 442 -51.41 3.22 10.59
C ALA A 442 -51.02 3.68 12.01
N LYS A 443 -51.43 4.91 12.35
CA LYS A 443 -51.48 5.43 13.72
C LYS A 443 -52.45 4.62 14.60
N MET A 444 -52.11 4.55 15.90
CA MET A 444 -53.01 4.59 17.07
C MET A 444 -54.32 3.78 17.05
N GLY A 445 -54.46 2.86 18.01
CA GLY A 445 -55.76 2.66 18.67
C GLY A 445 -56.12 1.24 19.11
N ASN A 446 -56.03 1.02 20.43
CA ASN A 446 -56.92 0.17 21.22
C ASN A 446 -56.90 -1.37 21.03
N LEU A 447 -57.30 -2.21 21.99
CA LEU A 447 -57.30 -2.27 23.46
C LEU A 447 -58.31 -3.40 23.83
N TRP A 448 -57.95 -4.21 24.84
CA TRP A 448 -58.81 -5.13 25.63
C TRP A 448 -59.10 -6.55 25.11
N SER A 449 -58.46 -7.54 25.74
CA SER A 449 -59.07 -8.51 26.69
C SER A 449 -58.11 -9.71 26.90
N GLN A 450 -57.98 -10.41 28.04
CA GLN A 450 -58.41 -10.23 29.45
C GLN A 450 -57.14 -10.39 30.34
N ALA A 451 -57.09 -10.29 31.68
CA ALA A 451 -58.10 -10.13 32.74
C ALA A 451 -57.53 -9.27 33.91
N TYR A 452 -57.90 -9.58 35.16
CA TYR A 452 -57.52 -8.95 36.46
C TYR A 452 -57.55 -10.06 37.55
N PRO A 453 -57.17 -9.86 38.85
CA PRO A 453 -56.95 -8.60 39.59
C PRO A 453 -55.61 -8.50 40.40
N TRP A 454 -55.21 -7.45 41.16
CA TRP A 454 -55.95 -6.60 42.14
C TRP A 454 -55.16 -5.32 42.56
N LYS A 455 -55.82 -4.14 42.64
CA LYS A 455 -55.62 -2.89 43.48
C LYS A 455 -54.19 -2.31 43.78
N ARG A 456 -53.95 -0.99 43.97
CA ARG A 456 -54.79 0.15 44.44
C ARG A 456 -54.15 1.54 44.12
N ASN A 457 -54.96 2.54 43.73
CA ASN A 457 -54.90 4.05 43.82
C ASN A 457 -53.52 4.79 43.83
N GLY A 458 -53.26 5.96 43.20
CA GLY A 458 -54.04 7.07 42.59
C GLY A 458 -53.48 8.43 43.13
N ARG A 459 -53.21 9.53 42.36
CA ARG A 459 -54.14 10.45 41.67
C ARG A 459 -53.42 11.67 40.97
N THR A 460 -53.98 12.15 39.83
CA THR A 460 -54.17 13.57 39.33
C THR A 460 -53.00 14.59 39.18
N THR A 461 -52.93 15.56 38.25
CA THR A 461 -53.75 16.03 37.06
C THR A 461 -52.93 16.95 36.12
N PHE A 462 -53.52 17.40 35.00
CA PHE A 462 -52.91 18.17 33.88
C PHE A 462 -53.73 19.42 33.51
N ASP A 463 -53.08 20.44 32.91
CA ASP A 463 -53.63 21.58 32.13
C ASP A 463 -52.46 22.20 31.32
N GLY A 464 -52.60 23.05 30.28
CA GLY A 464 -53.77 23.62 29.57
C GLY A 464 -53.43 23.84 28.06
N LEU A 465 -53.98 24.85 27.35
CA LEU A 465 -53.85 24.94 25.87
C LEU A 465 -53.93 26.37 25.24
N LYS A 466 -53.20 26.61 24.11
CA LYS A 466 -53.38 27.59 22.97
C LYS A 466 -53.54 29.11 23.28
N SER A 467 -53.07 30.11 22.50
CA SER A 467 -53.23 30.39 21.05
C SER A 467 -52.56 31.74 20.60
N LEU A 468 -52.11 31.86 19.33
CA LEU A 468 -52.08 33.07 18.42
C LEU A 468 -51.31 34.36 18.91
N GLU A 469 -50.82 35.33 18.11
CA GLU A 469 -50.61 35.56 16.67
C GLU A 469 -49.54 36.68 16.47
N GLU A 470 -48.97 36.78 15.25
CA GLU A 470 -48.40 37.97 14.57
C GLU A 470 -47.34 38.95 15.17
N HIS A 471 -46.31 39.18 14.35
CA HIS A 471 -45.54 40.42 14.06
C HIS A 471 -44.73 41.20 15.13
N SER A 472 -43.46 41.43 14.73
CA SER A 472 -42.55 42.54 15.05
C SER A 472 -41.57 42.43 16.24
N ALA A 473 -40.28 42.52 15.86
CA ALA A 473 -39.15 43.18 16.54
C ALA A 473 -38.67 42.75 17.95
N THR A 474 -37.33 42.77 18.05
CA THR A 474 -36.46 42.78 19.26
C THR A 474 -36.22 41.48 20.03
N THR A 475 -34.93 41.20 20.19
CA THR A 475 -34.22 40.22 21.04
C THR A 475 -34.16 40.65 22.52
N PRO A 476 -33.61 39.84 23.43
CA PRO A 476 -33.83 38.41 23.67
C PRO A 476 -34.06 38.10 25.18
N ASP A 477 -34.52 36.90 25.55
CA ASP A 477 -33.82 36.06 26.56
C ASP A 477 -34.38 34.63 26.66
N ALA A 478 -33.60 33.73 27.27
CA ALA A 478 -33.81 32.28 27.24
C ALA A 478 -34.70 31.71 28.38
N ALA A 479 -35.35 30.56 28.10
CA ALA A 479 -35.86 29.66 29.14
C ALA A 479 -35.85 28.18 28.68
N SER A 480 -35.26 27.32 29.50
CA SER A 480 -35.09 25.88 29.28
C SER A 480 -36.21 25.04 29.90
N LYS A 481 -36.30 23.74 29.56
CA LYS A 481 -36.98 22.73 30.38
C LYS A 481 -36.43 21.31 30.16
N VAL A 482 -36.25 20.59 31.26
CA VAL A 482 -35.73 19.22 31.36
C VAL A 482 -36.58 18.43 32.37
N GLY A 483 -36.65 17.11 32.25
CA GLY A 483 -36.98 16.20 33.35
C GLY A 483 -37.23 14.76 32.91
N PHE A 484 -37.32 13.74 33.79
CA PHE A 484 -36.80 13.56 35.18
C PHE A 484 -37.32 12.19 35.69
N PHE A 485 -36.51 11.32 36.31
CA PHE A 485 -36.98 10.23 37.22
C PHE A 485 -35.79 9.61 38.02
N ARG A 486 -35.99 8.82 39.09
CA ARG A 486 -36.35 9.17 40.48
C ARG A 486 -35.85 8.07 41.46
N ARG A 487 -35.25 8.41 42.61
CA ARG A 487 -34.85 7.48 43.71
C ARG A 487 -34.93 8.16 45.09
N LYS A 488 -35.19 7.39 46.18
CA LYS A 488 -34.93 7.67 47.63
C LYS A 488 -35.57 6.55 48.49
N PRO A 489 -35.36 6.46 49.84
CA PRO A 489 -34.56 7.26 50.80
C PRO A 489 -33.41 6.42 51.45
N PHE A 490 -32.68 6.75 52.53
CA PHE A 490 -32.03 7.94 53.15
C PHE A 490 -30.84 7.37 53.99
N SER A 491 -29.75 8.06 54.36
CA SER A 491 -29.60 9.14 55.38
C SER A 491 -28.17 9.79 55.23
N PRO A 492 -27.69 10.77 56.05
CA PRO A 492 -27.42 12.10 55.49
C PRO A 492 -26.06 12.78 55.80
N GLN A 493 -25.60 13.69 54.92
CA GLN A 493 -25.15 15.05 55.30
C GLN A 493 -25.03 15.99 54.07
N ALA A 494 -25.00 17.30 54.34
CA ALA A 494 -25.47 18.40 53.48
C ALA A 494 -24.83 18.57 52.08
N SER A 495 -25.69 18.88 51.10
CA SER A 495 -25.35 19.33 49.74
C SER A 495 -25.29 20.87 49.65
N GLY A 496 -24.21 21.42 49.09
CA GLY A 496 -24.19 22.79 48.55
C GLY A 496 -24.45 22.77 47.04
N LEU A 497 -25.32 23.64 46.53
CA LEU A 497 -25.61 23.73 45.10
C LEU A 497 -24.74 24.83 44.47
N LEU A 498 -23.73 24.43 43.67
CA LEU A 498 -22.94 25.38 42.89
C LEU A 498 -23.67 25.66 41.57
N VAL A 499 -24.00 26.92 41.30
CA VAL A 499 -24.54 27.36 40.00
C VAL A 499 -23.52 28.29 39.37
N VAL A 500 -22.98 27.87 38.22
CA VAL A 500 -22.08 28.67 37.40
C VAL A 500 -22.87 29.18 36.21
N THR A 501 -22.95 30.50 36.06
CA THR A 501 -23.52 31.16 34.89
C THR A 501 -22.41 31.86 34.12
N TRP A 502 -22.53 31.90 32.80
CA TRP A 502 -21.57 32.53 31.90
C TRP A 502 -22.19 33.80 31.32
N ASN A 503 -21.42 34.88 31.28
CA ASN A 503 -21.73 36.01 30.39
C ASN A 503 -21.14 35.74 29.00
N GLU A 504 -21.63 36.46 27.98
CA GLU A 504 -21.20 36.26 26.58
C GLU A 504 -19.69 36.54 26.34
N ASP A 505 -19.04 37.28 27.24
CA ASP A 505 -17.58 37.53 27.26
C ASP A 505 -16.75 36.38 27.85
N ARG A 506 -17.40 35.32 28.34
CA ARG A 506 -16.83 34.14 29.02
C ARG A 506 -16.12 34.43 30.36
N SER A 507 -16.38 35.56 31.01
CA SER A 507 -15.97 35.76 32.40
C SER A 507 -16.79 34.86 33.35
N VAL A 508 -16.14 34.27 34.36
CA VAL A 508 -16.77 33.33 35.29
C VAL A 508 -17.08 34.02 36.61
N LEU A 509 -18.36 34.15 36.95
CA LEU A 509 -18.82 34.61 38.27
C LEU A 509 -19.28 33.41 39.11
N VAL A 510 -18.56 33.09 40.18
CA VAL A 510 -18.94 32.00 41.09
C VAL A 510 -19.78 32.56 42.24
N VAL A 511 -21.08 32.25 42.27
CA VAL A 511 -21.98 32.66 43.36
C VAL A 511 -22.26 31.47 44.28
N CYS A 512 -21.60 31.44 45.44
CA CYS A 512 -21.93 30.49 46.50
C CYS A 512 -23.20 30.93 47.25
N ARG A 513 -24.34 30.29 46.97
CA ARG A 513 -25.54 30.43 47.82
C ARG A 513 -25.48 29.49 49.01
N LYS A 514 -25.48 30.07 50.22
CA LYS A 514 -25.79 29.34 51.45
C LYS A 514 -27.32 29.37 51.64
N LEU A 515 -27.98 28.25 51.35
CA LEU A 515 -29.42 28.08 51.57
C LEU A 515 -29.67 27.72 53.05
N GLU A 516 -30.09 28.70 53.86
CA GLU A 516 -30.46 28.47 55.26
C GLU A 516 -31.98 28.29 55.47
N ASP A 517 -32.85 28.88 54.64
CA ASP A 517 -34.28 28.51 54.58
C ASP A 517 -34.95 28.87 53.23
N ALA A 518 -36.11 28.26 52.94
CA ALA A 518 -36.71 28.13 51.61
C ALA A 518 -37.65 29.28 51.16
N ARG A 519 -37.58 30.48 51.76
CA ARG A 519 -38.52 31.59 51.45
C ARG A 519 -37.94 32.99 51.26
N THR A 520 -36.63 33.20 51.37
CA THR A 520 -36.03 34.52 51.12
C THR A 520 -34.64 34.37 50.53
N VAL A 521 -34.32 35.15 49.50
CA VAL A 521 -32.99 35.18 48.89
C VAL A 521 -32.59 36.63 48.63
N SER A 522 -31.50 37.07 49.24
CA SER A 522 -30.76 38.29 48.87
C SER A 522 -29.52 37.92 48.05
N LEU A 523 -29.06 38.86 47.22
CA LEU A 523 -27.82 38.78 46.47
C LEU A 523 -26.84 39.83 47.03
N GLU A 524 -25.62 39.41 47.35
CA GLU A 524 -24.50 40.34 47.62
C GLU A 524 -23.34 40.03 46.67
N SER A 525 -22.76 41.08 46.10
CA SER A 525 -21.56 41.02 45.25
C SER A 525 -20.33 41.45 46.03
N VAL A 526 -19.29 40.62 46.06
CA VAL A 526 -17.99 40.96 46.68
C VAL A 526 -16.95 41.17 45.56
N PRO A 527 -16.34 42.36 45.44
CA PRO A 527 -15.28 42.60 44.46
C PRO A 527 -13.93 42.07 44.94
N ALA A 528 -13.13 41.53 44.01
CA ALA A 528 -11.78 41.08 44.29
C ALA A 528 -10.83 42.26 44.62
N LYS A 529 -9.98 42.11 45.65
CA LYS A 529 -8.88 43.03 45.93
C LYS A 529 -7.55 42.42 45.51
N GLU A 530 -6.78 43.19 44.74
CA GLU A 530 -5.36 42.95 44.50
C GLU A 530 -4.53 43.26 45.76
N SER A 531 -3.51 42.46 46.07
CA SER A 531 -2.29 42.96 46.73
C SER A 531 -1.11 41.97 46.76
N ALA A 532 -0.03 42.38 46.09
CA ALA A 532 1.38 42.34 46.54
C ALA A 532 2.12 41.02 46.89
N TRP A 533 3.42 41.06 46.60
CA TRP A 533 4.39 39.96 46.65
C TRP A 533 4.96 39.70 48.06
N VAL A 534 5.22 38.43 48.38
CA VAL A 534 6.24 38.02 49.36
C VAL A 534 7.08 36.89 48.77
N LYS A 535 8.41 37.06 48.71
CA LYS A 535 9.35 35.98 48.38
C LYS A 535 9.56 35.10 49.61
N GLN A 536 9.40 33.78 49.47
CA GLN A 536 9.87 32.83 50.48
C GLN A 536 10.65 31.68 49.83
N THR A 537 11.86 31.43 50.34
CA THR A 537 12.87 30.56 49.75
C THR A 537 12.83 29.15 50.32
N SER A 538 11.87 28.33 49.86
CA SER A 538 11.97 26.86 49.77
C SER A 538 10.75 26.29 49.04
N PRO A 539 10.89 25.28 48.17
CA PRO A 539 9.78 24.75 47.39
C PRO A 539 8.77 23.96 48.24
N ILE A 540 7.53 24.44 48.23
CA ILE A 540 6.33 23.95 48.96
C ILE A 540 6.09 22.42 48.86
N HIS A 541 6.62 21.76 47.82
CA HIS A 541 6.52 20.31 47.63
C HIS A 541 6.98 19.48 48.84
N ASN A 542 7.97 19.93 49.61
CA ASN A 542 8.50 19.18 50.76
C ASN A 542 7.52 19.17 51.94
N THR A 543 6.74 20.24 52.12
CA THR A 543 5.67 20.30 53.13
C THR A 543 4.47 19.46 52.66
N LEU A 544 4.08 19.60 51.40
CA LEU A 544 3.00 18.79 50.79
C LEU A 544 3.31 17.28 50.79
N TYR A 545 4.58 16.88 50.62
CA TYR A 545 4.98 15.47 50.66
C TYR A 545 4.90 14.85 52.07
N VAL A 546 4.96 15.67 53.12
CA VAL A 546 4.78 15.20 54.51
C VAL A 546 3.28 15.13 54.86
N ASP A 547 2.48 16.10 54.42
CA ASP A 547 1.04 16.13 54.70
C ASP A 547 0.22 15.13 53.86
N THR A 548 0.67 14.77 52.65
CA THR A 548 -0.01 13.77 51.79
C THR A 548 -0.05 12.35 52.39
N LYS A 549 0.69 12.06 53.47
CA LYS A 549 0.58 10.78 54.18
C LYS A 549 -0.66 10.64 55.09
N LYS A 550 -1.50 11.67 55.24
CA LYS A 550 -2.45 11.75 56.37
C LYS A 550 -3.94 11.51 56.05
N TYR A 551 -4.39 11.55 54.80
CA TYR A 551 -5.83 11.40 54.46
C TYR A 551 -6.09 10.61 53.17
N PRO A 552 -6.80 9.45 53.23
CA PRO A 552 -7.11 8.64 52.03
C PRO A 552 -8.14 9.25 51.07
N ILE A 553 -8.93 10.23 51.54
CA ILE A 553 -10.16 10.71 50.89
C ILE A 553 -9.93 11.40 49.54
N ILE A 554 -8.69 11.83 49.26
CA ILE A 554 -8.32 12.47 47.99
C ILE A 554 -8.40 11.49 46.81
N LYS A 555 -8.17 10.19 47.02
CA LYS A 555 -8.26 9.20 45.94
C LYS A 555 -9.68 8.94 45.45
N GLU A 556 -10.69 9.02 46.33
CA GLU A 556 -12.10 8.96 45.90
C GLU A 556 -12.47 10.23 45.13
N LEU A 557 -12.04 11.41 45.61
CA LEU A 557 -12.30 12.67 44.91
C LEU A 557 -11.61 12.77 43.54
N GLU A 558 -10.38 12.28 43.39
CA GLU A 558 -9.72 12.16 42.07
C GLU A 558 -10.48 11.19 41.15
N PHE A 559 -10.99 10.07 41.69
CA PHE A 559 -11.75 9.08 40.92
C PHE A 559 -13.09 9.65 40.43
N ASP A 560 -13.87 10.26 41.32
CA ASP A 560 -15.16 10.87 40.99
C ASP A 560 -15.01 12.08 40.04
N LEU A 561 -13.96 12.90 40.21
CA LEU A 561 -13.61 13.94 39.23
C LEU A 561 -13.22 13.35 37.87
N SER A 562 -12.53 12.20 37.84
CA SER A 562 -12.18 11.54 36.58
C SER A 562 -13.43 11.06 35.84
N ILE A 563 -14.39 10.44 36.54
CA ILE A 563 -15.66 9.97 35.96
C ILE A 563 -16.52 11.14 35.49
N ALA A 564 -16.68 12.19 36.32
CA ALA A 564 -17.42 13.39 35.92
C ALA A 564 -16.79 14.08 34.69
N SER A 565 -15.45 14.11 34.59
CA SER A 565 -14.75 14.63 33.41
C SER A 565 -14.99 13.76 32.16
N GLN A 566 -15.05 12.43 32.32
CA GLN A 566 -15.34 11.51 31.23
C GLN A 566 -16.77 11.67 30.73
N GLU A 567 -17.77 11.73 31.63
CA GLU A 567 -19.18 11.94 31.26
C GLU A 567 -19.41 13.28 30.55
N ILE A 568 -18.80 14.38 31.04
CA ILE A 568 -18.87 15.69 30.38
C ILE A 568 -18.18 15.65 29.00
N SER A 569 -17.02 14.98 28.88
CA SER A 569 -16.37 14.80 27.57
C SER A 569 -17.19 13.93 26.61
N GLY A 570 -17.96 12.97 27.14
CA GLY A 570 -18.85 12.11 26.36
C GLY A 570 -20.03 12.87 25.78
N LEU A 571 -20.64 13.77 26.56
CA LEU A 571 -21.72 14.65 26.09
C LEU A 571 -21.24 15.62 25.01
N TRP A 572 -20.05 16.23 25.18
CA TRP A 572 -19.45 17.10 24.15
C TRP A 572 -19.03 16.31 22.90
N LYS A 573 -18.65 15.03 23.02
CA LYS A 573 -18.32 14.16 21.88
C LYS A 573 -19.53 13.76 21.04
N ALA A 574 -20.72 13.62 21.64
CA ALA A 574 -21.93 13.23 20.90
C ALA A 574 -22.35 14.30 19.89
N GLU A 575 -22.37 15.57 20.32
CA GLU A 575 -22.77 16.72 19.48
C GLU A 575 -21.78 16.96 18.31
N TYR A 576 -20.50 16.61 18.49
CA TYR A 576 -19.47 16.69 17.44
C TYR A 576 -19.43 15.49 16.48
N LEU A 577 -20.06 14.36 16.81
CA LEU A 577 -20.05 13.16 15.96
C LEU A 577 -21.06 13.25 14.80
N GLU A 578 -22.20 13.90 15.01
CA GLU A 578 -23.20 14.13 13.95
C GLU A 578 -22.65 15.08 12.86
N ASP A 579 -21.81 16.05 13.22
CA ASP A 579 -21.16 16.98 12.29
C ASP A 579 -20.09 16.34 11.38
N LEU A 580 -19.50 15.21 11.76
CA LEU A 580 -18.42 14.56 10.98
C LEU A 580 -18.90 13.78 9.76
N PHE A 581 -20.16 13.35 9.79
CA PHE A 581 -20.78 12.55 8.74
C PHE A 581 -21.96 13.27 8.06
N GLN A 582 -21.87 14.61 7.95
CA GLN A 582 -22.82 15.41 7.20
C GLN A 582 -22.96 14.88 5.75
N PRO A 583 -24.18 14.49 5.31
CA PRO A 583 -24.43 14.02 3.96
C PRO A 583 -23.94 15.03 2.91
N LEU A 584 -23.45 14.49 1.78
CA LEU A 584 -23.12 15.30 0.62
C LEU A 584 -24.41 15.62 -0.14
N GLU A 585 -24.63 16.89 -0.48
CA GLU A 585 -25.80 17.29 -1.28
C GLU A 585 -25.67 16.81 -2.74
N ASP A 586 -26.78 16.67 -3.46
CA ASP A 586 -26.77 16.18 -4.84
C ASP A 586 -25.88 17.02 -5.77
N VAL A 587 -25.86 18.34 -5.59
CA VAL A 587 -24.97 19.27 -6.32
C VAL A 587 -23.49 18.97 -6.03
N GLU A 588 -23.15 18.66 -4.78
CA GLU A 588 -21.78 18.31 -4.40
C GLU A 588 -21.39 16.94 -4.99
N LEU A 589 -22.32 15.99 -5.05
CA LEU A 589 -22.12 14.70 -5.70
C LEU A 589 -21.93 14.85 -7.21
N GLU A 590 -22.63 15.78 -7.87
CA GLU A 590 -22.40 16.14 -9.27
C GLU A 590 -21.02 16.79 -9.48
N GLU A 591 -20.62 17.75 -8.64
CA GLU A 591 -19.27 18.36 -8.67
C GLU A 591 -18.16 17.30 -8.50
N ILE A 592 -18.30 16.43 -7.50
CA ILE A 592 -17.36 15.32 -7.22
C ILE A 592 -17.34 14.33 -8.39
N SER A 593 -18.49 13.97 -8.94
CA SER A 593 -18.61 13.05 -10.07
C SER A 593 -17.97 13.64 -11.32
N HIS A 594 -18.24 14.91 -11.63
CA HIS A 594 -17.57 15.63 -12.71
C HIS A 594 -16.06 15.61 -12.49
N ALA A 595 -15.57 16.02 -11.32
CA ALA A 595 -14.15 16.08 -10.96
C ALA A 595 -13.43 14.72 -11.08
N LEU A 596 -14.07 13.62 -10.63
CA LEU A 596 -13.48 12.29 -10.70
C LEU A 596 -13.59 11.64 -12.09
N TYR A 597 -14.70 11.79 -12.81
CA TYR A 597 -15.01 10.99 -14.00
C TYR A 597 -14.95 11.73 -15.34
N GLY A 598 -14.65 13.04 -15.34
CA GLY A 598 -14.39 13.80 -16.57
C GLY A 598 -13.21 13.26 -17.41
N CYS A 599 -13.23 13.54 -18.71
CA CYS A 599 -12.29 12.98 -19.69
C CYS A 599 -10.97 13.75 -19.85
N ASN A 600 -10.91 15.04 -19.49
CA ASN A 600 -9.71 15.86 -19.67
C ASN A 600 -8.71 15.69 -18.51
N SER A 601 -7.85 14.67 -18.60
CA SER A 601 -6.83 14.34 -17.59
C SER A 601 -5.94 15.51 -17.13
N TYR A 602 -5.67 16.48 -18.01
CA TYR A 602 -4.76 17.60 -17.75
C TYR A 602 -5.44 18.88 -17.25
N GLU A 603 -6.77 18.85 -17.12
CA GLU A 603 -7.55 19.94 -16.54
C GLU A 603 -7.07 20.22 -15.11
N ILE A 604 -6.67 21.46 -14.85
CA ILE A 604 -6.35 21.92 -13.50
C ILE A 604 -7.67 22.15 -12.78
N LEU A 605 -7.90 21.40 -11.70
CA LEU A 605 -9.12 21.52 -10.90
C LEU A 605 -8.94 22.53 -9.77
N VAL A 606 -7.78 22.51 -9.10
CA VAL A 606 -7.40 23.54 -8.10
C VAL A 606 -5.89 23.81 -8.11
N ILE A 607 -5.52 25.04 -7.72
CA ILE A 607 -4.14 25.45 -7.43
C ILE A 607 -4.14 25.98 -5.99
N HIS A 608 -3.35 25.36 -5.11
CA HIS A 608 -3.17 25.84 -3.75
C HIS A 608 -1.93 26.73 -3.67
N GLU A 609 -2.13 28.03 -3.86
CA GLU A 609 -1.04 29.02 -3.91
C GLU A 609 -0.07 28.98 -2.72
N PRO A 610 -0.49 28.83 -1.44
CA PRO A 610 0.44 28.84 -0.30
C PRO A 610 1.46 27.70 -0.29
N SER A 611 1.13 26.54 -0.86
CA SER A 611 2.03 25.38 -0.97
C SER A 611 2.52 25.11 -2.40
N HIS A 612 2.07 25.91 -3.37
CA HIS A 612 2.27 25.73 -4.80
C HIS A 612 1.87 24.35 -5.35
N ILE A 613 0.95 23.64 -4.69
CA ILE A 613 0.44 22.34 -5.16
C ILE A 613 -0.68 22.57 -6.18
N THR A 614 -0.48 22.05 -7.40
CA THR A 614 -1.50 22.05 -8.47
C THR A 614 -2.12 20.67 -8.57
N ILE A 615 -3.43 20.57 -8.41
CA ILE A 615 -4.17 19.32 -8.59
C ILE A 615 -4.86 19.33 -9.95
N THR A 616 -4.34 18.51 -10.85
CA THR A 616 -5.04 18.17 -12.10
C THR A 616 -6.08 17.08 -11.85
N ARG A 617 -7.02 16.94 -12.79
CA ARG A 617 -8.00 15.85 -12.83
C ARG A 617 -7.34 14.47 -12.68
N LYS A 618 -6.24 14.21 -13.39
CA LYS A 618 -5.46 12.97 -13.28
C LYS A 618 -4.92 12.73 -11.87
N VAL A 619 -4.47 13.77 -11.18
CA VAL A 619 -3.95 13.68 -9.80
C VAL A 619 -5.08 13.41 -8.81
N LEU A 620 -6.23 14.09 -8.95
CA LEU A 620 -7.39 13.91 -8.08
C LEU A 620 -8.08 12.54 -8.24
N GLN A 621 -7.97 11.92 -9.41
CA GLN A 621 -8.54 10.61 -9.72
C GLN A 621 -8.03 9.47 -8.82
N CYS A 622 -6.94 9.67 -8.06
CA CYS A 622 -6.50 8.73 -7.02
C CYS A 622 -7.54 8.53 -5.90
N LEU A 623 -8.49 9.46 -5.75
CA LEU A 623 -9.61 9.36 -4.80
C LEU A 623 -10.77 8.50 -5.30
N ARG A 624 -10.78 8.01 -6.56
CA ARG A 624 -11.79 7.04 -7.03
C ARG A 624 -11.77 5.77 -6.16
N PRO A 625 -12.91 5.07 -5.97
CA PRO A 625 -12.94 3.77 -5.32
C PRO A 625 -11.97 2.79 -6.00
N GLY A 626 -11.23 2.00 -5.21
CA GLY A 626 -10.21 1.06 -5.71
C GLY A 626 -8.83 1.65 -6.00
N CYS A 627 -8.63 2.97 -5.91
CA CYS A 627 -7.35 3.61 -6.23
C CYS A 627 -6.50 3.96 -5.00
N TRP A 628 -5.18 3.78 -5.11
CA TRP A 628 -4.19 4.25 -4.13
C TRP A 628 -4.06 5.78 -4.16
N LEU A 629 -3.86 6.41 -2.99
CA LEU A 629 -3.58 7.84 -2.91
C LEU A 629 -2.12 8.15 -3.28
N ASN A 630 -1.91 9.31 -3.93
CA ASN A 630 -0.60 9.84 -4.27
C ASN A 630 -0.09 10.89 -3.26
N ASP A 631 1.19 11.24 -3.38
CA ASP A 631 1.86 12.24 -2.57
C ASP A 631 1.18 13.62 -2.67
N GLU A 632 0.75 14.06 -3.85
CA GLU A 632 0.21 15.41 -4.08
C GLU A 632 -1.14 15.62 -3.38
N VAL A 633 -2.06 14.67 -3.47
CA VAL A 633 -3.37 14.72 -2.80
C VAL A 633 -3.21 14.64 -1.29
N ILE A 634 -2.33 13.78 -0.79
CA ILE A 634 -2.03 13.68 0.65
C ILE A 634 -1.45 15.00 1.16
N ASN A 635 -0.39 15.51 0.51
CA ASN A 635 0.29 16.73 0.95
C ASN A 635 -0.63 17.95 0.91
N LEU A 636 -1.47 18.10 -0.12
CA LEU A 636 -2.47 19.16 -0.12
C LEU A 636 -3.47 19.01 1.03
N TYR A 637 -4.00 17.82 1.27
CA TYR A 637 -4.98 17.62 2.34
C TYR A 637 -4.40 17.93 3.73
N LEU A 638 -3.13 17.62 3.96
CA LEU A 638 -2.42 17.96 5.20
C LEU A 638 -2.24 19.47 5.39
N GLU A 639 -1.95 20.23 4.32
CA GLU A 639 -1.95 21.70 4.37
C GLU A 639 -3.34 22.24 4.73
N LEU A 640 -4.41 21.69 4.13
CA LEU A 640 -5.80 22.11 4.45
C LEU A 640 -6.19 21.82 5.91
N LEU A 641 -5.69 20.74 6.52
CA LEU A 641 -5.87 20.45 7.95
C LEU A 641 -5.11 21.46 8.84
N MET A 642 -3.89 21.86 8.45
CA MET A 642 -3.16 22.94 9.13
C MET A 642 -3.88 24.29 9.02
N GLU A 643 -4.45 24.61 7.86
CA GLU A 643 -5.23 25.83 7.68
C GLU A 643 -6.56 25.80 8.43
N ARG A 644 -7.15 24.62 8.65
CA ARG A 644 -8.32 24.47 9.53
C ARG A 644 -8.01 24.84 10.98
N GLU A 645 -6.89 24.36 11.52
CA GLU A 645 -6.41 24.75 12.86
C GLU A 645 -6.25 26.27 12.98
N ARG A 646 -5.57 26.91 12.01
CA ARG A 646 -5.38 28.37 11.99
C ARG A 646 -6.68 29.18 11.91
N ARG A 647 -7.71 28.67 11.24
CA ARG A 647 -9.01 29.34 11.11
C ARG A 647 -9.85 29.23 12.37
N GLU A 648 -9.80 28.09 13.06
CA GLU A 648 -10.60 27.81 14.26
C GLU A 648 -9.73 27.28 15.43
N PRO A 649 -8.74 28.06 15.92
CA PRO A 649 -7.75 27.59 16.91
C PRO A 649 -8.31 27.37 18.32
N LYS A 650 -9.62 27.58 18.52
CA LYS A 650 -10.36 27.25 19.74
C LYS A 650 -11.12 25.91 19.63
N LYS A 651 -11.21 25.32 18.43
CA LYS A 651 -11.96 24.09 18.12
C LYS A 651 -11.03 22.90 17.84
N PHE A 652 -9.84 23.16 17.29
CA PHE A 652 -8.88 22.13 16.89
C PHE A 652 -7.61 22.18 17.76
N LEU A 653 -6.88 21.06 17.82
CA LEU A 653 -5.58 21.00 18.50
C LEU A 653 -4.50 21.71 17.67
N LYS A 654 -3.49 22.29 18.33
CA LYS A 654 -2.36 22.90 17.62
C LYS A 654 -1.47 21.79 17.11
N CYS A 655 -1.46 21.55 15.80
CA CYS A 655 -0.78 20.42 15.19
C CYS A 655 0.19 20.82 14.08
N HIS A 656 1.24 20.01 13.90
CA HIS A 656 2.12 20.09 12.73
C HIS A 656 1.94 18.85 11.86
N PHE A 657 1.89 19.04 10.55
CA PHE A 657 1.76 17.97 9.56
C PHE A 657 2.99 18.00 8.66
N PHE A 658 3.79 16.93 8.70
CA PHE A 658 4.92 16.78 7.81
C PHE A 658 4.47 16.30 6.43
N ASN A 659 5.14 16.77 5.38
CA ASN A 659 4.94 16.22 4.05
C ASN A 659 5.43 14.76 3.95
N THR A 660 4.90 14.03 2.98
CA THR A 660 5.17 12.59 2.75
C THR A 660 6.65 12.24 2.53
N PHE A 661 7.47 13.21 2.09
CA PHE A 661 8.91 13.02 1.87
C PHE A 661 9.76 13.15 3.14
N PHE A 662 9.21 13.68 4.24
CA PHE A 662 9.96 13.95 5.47
C PHE A 662 10.61 12.69 6.05
N CYS A 663 9.84 11.62 6.28
CA CYS A 663 10.37 10.40 6.88
C CYS A 663 11.47 9.79 6.00
N LYS A 664 11.24 9.69 4.68
CA LYS A 664 12.23 9.19 3.71
C LYS A 664 13.53 10.01 3.71
N LYS A 665 13.43 11.33 3.92
CA LYS A 665 14.61 12.22 3.98
C LYS A 665 15.32 12.16 5.33
N LEU A 666 14.59 11.98 6.43
CA LEU A 666 15.15 11.74 7.76
C LEU A 666 15.90 10.40 7.81
N THR A 667 15.45 9.37 7.09
CA THR A 667 16.07 8.04 7.11
C THR A 667 17.12 7.82 6.01
N SER A 668 17.54 8.86 5.27
CA SER A 668 18.48 8.70 4.13
C SER A 668 19.97 8.58 4.52
N GLY A 669 20.29 8.56 5.81
CA GLY A 669 21.67 8.44 6.31
C GLY A 669 22.25 7.03 6.23
N VAL A 670 23.58 6.91 6.29
CA VAL A 670 24.31 5.63 6.23
C VAL A 670 23.86 4.62 7.31
N ASN A 671 23.42 5.12 8.46
CA ASN A 671 22.91 4.32 9.58
C ASN A 671 21.37 4.30 9.67
N GLY A 672 20.66 4.68 8.60
CA GLY A 672 19.19 4.78 8.57
C GLY A 672 18.58 6.02 9.23
N TYR A 673 19.41 6.98 9.67
CA TYR A 673 18.98 8.23 10.31
C TYR A 673 19.95 9.38 9.97
N ASP A 674 19.40 10.55 9.64
CA ASP A 674 20.13 11.78 9.29
C ASP A 674 19.27 13.02 9.62
N PHE A 675 19.44 13.57 10.83
CA PHE A 675 18.84 14.85 11.20
C PHE A 675 19.32 16.02 10.32
N SER A 676 20.58 15.99 9.84
CA SER A 676 21.15 17.09 9.05
C SER A 676 20.45 17.28 7.71
N ALA A 677 20.00 16.18 7.09
CA ALA A 677 19.20 16.20 5.86
C ALA A 677 17.85 16.94 5.99
N VAL A 678 17.25 16.95 7.19
CA VAL A 678 15.97 17.62 7.47
C VAL A 678 16.07 18.85 8.38
N ARG A 679 17.24 19.15 8.95
CA ARG A 679 17.46 20.23 9.93
C ARG A 679 16.95 21.61 9.51
N ARG A 680 16.84 21.91 8.21
CA ARG A 680 16.32 23.20 7.70
C ARG A 680 14.79 23.24 7.55
N TRP A 681 14.09 22.13 7.71
CA TRP A 681 12.67 22.00 7.38
C TRP A 681 11.74 22.72 8.37
N THR A 682 12.12 22.78 9.65
CA THR A 682 11.30 23.31 10.76
C THR A 682 11.86 24.61 11.35
N THR A 683 12.62 25.38 10.57
CA THR A 683 13.19 26.64 11.06
C THR A 683 12.09 27.65 11.44
N GLN A 684 12.34 28.46 12.47
CA GLN A 684 11.42 29.50 12.93
C GLN A 684 10.98 30.45 11.80
N LYS A 685 11.86 30.74 10.82
CA LYS A 685 11.55 31.54 9.62
C LYS A 685 10.52 30.86 8.70
N LYS A 686 10.48 29.53 8.66
CA LYS A 686 9.58 28.76 7.78
C LYS A 686 8.25 28.41 8.45
N LEU A 687 8.24 28.08 9.74
CA LEU A 687 7.02 27.68 10.46
C LEU A 687 6.35 28.82 11.24
N GLY A 688 7.12 29.76 11.79
CA GLY A 688 6.63 30.79 12.71
C GLY A 688 6.36 30.30 14.15
N TYR A 689 6.46 29.00 14.40
CA TYR A 689 6.30 28.36 15.71
C TYR A 689 7.32 27.23 15.88
N ALA A 690 7.56 26.82 17.13
CA ALA A 690 8.39 25.66 17.44
C ALA A 690 7.53 24.39 17.59
N LEU A 691 8.03 23.24 17.10
CA LEU A 691 7.25 22.00 17.11
C LEU A 691 6.88 21.53 18.52
N VAL A 692 7.77 21.76 19.49
CA VAL A 692 7.61 21.52 20.93
C VAL A 692 6.45 22.28 21.59
N GLU A 693 5.76 23.16 20.86
CA GLU A 693 4.56 23.89 21.30
C GLU A 693 3.27 23.37 20.66
N CYS A 694 3.35 22.33 19.82
CA CYS A 694 2.18 21.66 19.27
C CYS A 694 1.68 20.61 20.26
N ASP A 695 0.38 20.33 20.27
CA ASP A 695 -0.19 19.19 21.00
C ASP A 695 0.30 17.86 20.40
N LYS A 696 0.27 17.76 19.05
CA LYS A 696 0.61 16.54 18.29
C LYS A 696 1.31 16.88 16.96
N LEU A 697 2.23 16.01 16.52
CA LEU A 697 2.88 16.07 15.20
C LEU A 697 2.51 14.83 14.37
N PHE A 698 2.23 15.01 13.09
CA PHE A 698 1.82 13.94 12.18
C PHE A 698 2.88 13.70 11.10
N VAL A 699 3.38 12.47 11.00
CA VAL A 699 4.38 12.04 10.03
C VAL A 699 3.79 10.93 9.15
N PRO A 700 3.34 11.24 7.91
CA PRO A 700 2.99 10.23 6.93
C PRO A 700 4.23 9.41 6.54
N ILE A 701 4.05 8.10 6.38
CA ILE A 701 5.12 7.18 6.01
C ILE A 701 4.64 6.38 4.79
N HIS A 702 5.31 6.58 3.66
CA HIS A 702 5.15 5.71 2.51
C HIS A 702 6.18 4.57 2.60
N LYS A 703 5.69 3.37 2.90
CA LYS A 703 6.38 2.11 2.58
C LYS A 703 6.08 1.76 1.12
N THR A 704 6.86 0.84 0.53
CA THR A 704 6.88 0.51 -0.91
C THR A 704 5.54 0.69 -1.65
N GLU A 705 4.48 0.04 -1.17
CA GLU A 705 3.11 0.17 -1.68
C GLU A 705 2.09 0.33 -0.52
N HIS A 706 2.47 1.00 0.59
CA HIS A 706 1.62 1.10 1.79
C HIS A 706 1.81 2.39 2.58
N TRP A 707 0.70 2.99 3.00
CA TRP A 707 0.68 4.22 3.81
C TRP A 707 0.45 3.90 5.30
N CYS A 708 1.37 4.37 6.14
CA CYS A 708 1.24 4.35 7.61
C CYS A 708 1.35 5.77 8.16
N LEU A 709 1.02 5.96 9.45
CA LEU A 709 1.17 7.22 10.17
C LEU A 709 2.01 7.02 11.43
N VAL A 710 2.91 7.96 11.72
CA VAL A 710 3.36 8.18 13.10
C VAL A 710 2.74 9.45 13.65
N VAL A 711 2.16 9.35 14.84
CA VAL A 711 1.72 10.48 15.65
C VAL A 711 2.70 10.65 16.81
N ILE A 712 3.35 11.80 16.86
CA ILE A 712 4.17 12.23 18.01
C ILE A 712 3.25 13.07 18.90
N ASP A 713 2.84 12.47 20.01
CA ASP A 713 1.91 13.05 20.97
C ASP A 713 2.68 13.75 22.08
N ILE A 714 2.89 15.06 21.92
CA ILE A 714 3.69 15.86 22.86
C ILE A 714 2.91 16.09 24.15
N LYS A 715 1.59 16.27 24.04
CA LYS A 715 0.68 16.47 25.17
C LYS A 715 0.54 15.22 26.03
N ASP A 716 0.26 14.08 25.41
CA ASP A 716 -0.01 12.81 26.12
C ASP A 716 1.25 11.93 26.27
N GLN A 717 2.42 12.47 25.88
CA GLN A 717 3.76 11.86 25.98
C GLN A 717 3.83 10.46 25.37
N ALA A 718 3.53 10.37 24.08
CA ALA A 718 3.50 9.10 23.34
C ALA A 718 4.03 9.21 21.89
N PHE A 719 4.55 8.10 21.38
CA PHE A 719 4.84 7.88 19.97
C PHE A 719 3.98 6.73 19.47
N LEU A 720 3.02 7.04 18.60
CA LEU A 720 2.01 6.09 18.14
C LEU A 720 2.26 5.73 16.67
N TYR A 721 2.37 4.44 16.37
CA TYR A 721 2.41 3.92 15.01
C TYR A 721 1.01 3.42 14.62
N LEU A 722 0.39 4.07 13.64
CA LEU A 722 -0.95 3.73 13.16
C LEU A 722 -0.85 3.13 11.76
N ASP A 723 -1.31 1.90 11.65
CA ASP A 723 -1.26 1.07 10.44
C ASP A 723 -2.58 0.32 10.29
N SER A 724 -3.30 0.61 9.21
CA SER A 724 -4.58 -0.01 8.88
C SER A 724 -4.50 -1.50 8.56
N LEU A 725 -3.30 -2.04 8.30
CA LEU A 725 -3.02 -3.48 8.20
C LEU A 725 -2.52 -4.10 9.52
N GLY A 726 -2.29 -3.29 10.56
CA GLY A 726 -1.94 -3.74 11.91
C GLY A 726 -0.46 -4.00 12.18
N GLY A 727 0.46 -3.52 11.32
CA GLY A 727 1.89 -3.55 11.56
C GLY A 727 2.38 -2.50 12.58
N VAL A 728 3.61 -2.66 13.06
CA VAL A 728 4.31 -1.68 13.92
C VAL A 728 5.77 -1.58 13.49
N ASP A 729 6.27 -0.36 13.31
CA ASP A 729 7.67 -0.10 12.98
C ASP A 729 8.40 0.56 14.15
N THR A 730 9.03 -0.26 14.98
CA THR A 730 9.76 0.20 16.17
C THR A 730 11.03 0.99 15.82
N SER A 731 11.65 0.72 14.67
CA SER A 731 12.80 1.46 14.16
C SER A 731 12.41 2.89 13.81
N VAL A 732 11.31 3.08 13.07
CA VAL A 732 10.80 4.41 12.75
C VAL A 732 10.37 5.16 14.02
N LEU A 733 9.69 4.52 14.98
CA LEU A 733 9.35 5.17 16.25
C LEU A 733 10.59 5.67 17.01
N LYS A 734 11.69 4.92 16.99
CA LYS A 734 12.98 5.34 17.56
C LYS A 734 13.60 6.53 16.81
N PHE A 735 13.52 6.56 15.47
CA PHE A 735 13.98 7.70 14.68
C PHE A 735 13.17 8.97 14.94
N MET A 736 11.85 8.84 15.13
CA MET A 736 10.98 9.98 15.48
C MET A 736 11.24 10.51 16.89
N GLU A 737 11.61 9.62 17.83
CA GLU A 737 12.11 10.01 19.15
C GLU A 737 13.42 10.79 19.07
N CYS A 738 14.44 10.27 18.37
CA CYS A 738 15.72 10.97 18.17
C CYS A 738 15.49 12.34 17.52
N TYR A 739 14.65 12.39 16.48
CA TYR A 739 14.30 13.61 15.79
C TYR A 739 13.67 14.65 16.71
N LEU A 740 12.68 14.28 17.54
CA LEU A 740 12.03 15.22 18.46
C LEU A 740 13.03 15.82 19.46
N VAL A 741 13.95 15.01 19.99
CA VAL A 741 14.97 15.47 20.95
C VAL A 741 15.99 16.40 20.29
N GLU A 742 16.47 16.06 19.09
CA GLU A 742 17.41 16.91 18.34
C GLU A 742 16.76 18.21 17.84
N GLU A 743 15.51 18.16 17.38
CA GLU A 743 14.76 19.34 16.92
C GLU A 743 14.48 20.31 18.07
N ALA A 744 13.99 19.81 19.20
CA ALA A 744 13.74 20.59 20.40
C ALA A 744 15.00 21.32 20.90
N SER A 745 16.14 20.62 20.86
CA SER A 745 17.45 21.16 21.21
C SER A 745 17.92 22.22 20.21
N ASP A 746 17.91 21.89 18.91
CA ASP A 746 18.44 22.75 17.82
C ASP A 746 17.58 24.00 17.55
N LYS A 747 16.25 23.93 17.74
CA LYS A 747 15.32 25.03 17.45
C LYS A 747 14.92 25.84 18.67
N SER A 748 14.72 25.17 19.81
CA SER A 748 14.14 25.78 21.00
C SER A 748 15.10 25.85 22.20
N GLY A 749 16.26 25.19 22.13
CA GLY A 749 17.14 24.99 23.29
C GLY A 749 16.49 24.18 24.42
N LYS A 750 15.36 23.50 24.16
CA LYS A 750 14.62 22.73 25.16
C LYS A 750 15.11 21.30 25.17
N VAL A 751 15.50 20.81 26.36
CA VAL A 751 15.82 19.40 26.57
C VAL A 751 14.54 18.64 26.92
N ILE A 752 14.08 17.77 26.02
CA ILE A 752 12.95 16.88 26.24
C ILE A 752 13.47 15.50 26.64
N ASN A 753 12.97 14.94 27.75
CA ASN A 753 13.24 13.55 28.12
C ASN A 753 12.07 12.66 27.67
N THR A 754 12.31 11.85 26.64
CA THR A 754 11.34 10.93 26.03
C THR A 754 11.39 9.51 26.63
N SER A 755 12.30 9.24 27.57
CA SER A 755 12.57 7.89 28.07
C SER A 755 11.36 7.21 28.74
N SER A 756 10.44 8.00 29.30
CA SER A 756 9.19 7.55 29.93
C SER A 756 7.96 7.60 29.01
N TRP A 757 8.11 8.04 27.76
CA TRP A 757 7.00 8.21 26.82
C TRP A 757 6.53 6.85 26.30
N LYS A 758 5.21 6.72 26.12
CA LYS A 758 4.60 5.47 25.61
C LYS A 758 5.00 5.28 24.14
N LYS A 759 5.24 4.03 23.71
CA LYS A 759 5.63 3.72 22.32
C LYS A 759 4.90 2.45 21.87
N GLY A 760 4.25 2.50 20.70
CA GLY A 760 3.55 1.33 20.15
C GLY A 760 2.40 1.70 19.21
N SER A 761 1.50 0.74 18.98
CA SER A 761 0.24 0.93 18.26
C SER A 761 -0.96 1.01 19.23
N ILE A 762 -2.15 1.14 18.66
CA ILE A 762 -3.43 1.18 19.37
C ILE A 762 -4.17 -0.14 19.14
N ASN A 763 -4.66 -0.75 20.22
CA ASN A 763 -5.33 -2.06 20.16
C ASN A 763 -6.59 -2.03 19.28
N ASP A 764 -7.41 -0.99 19.43
CA ASP A 764 -8.71 -0.82 18.74
C ASP A 764 -8.60 0.14 17.53
N LEU A 765 -7.49 0.06 16.79
CA LEU A 765 -7.31 0.82 15.55
C LEU A 765 -8.24 0.27 14.44
N PRO A 766 -9.06 1.09 13.76
CA PRO A 766 -9.83 0.66 12.60
C PRO A 766 -8.93 0.08 11.51
N LYS A 767 -9.29 -1.08 10.95
CA LYS A 767 -8.47 -1.80 9.96
C LYS A 767 -9.12 -1.77 8.58
N GLN A 768 -8.29 -1.68 7.55
CA GLN A 768 -8.74 -1.86 6.17
C GLN A 768 -9.05 -3.34 5.90
N LYS A 769 -10.03 -3.60 5.03
CA LYS A 769 -10.41 -4.95 4.58
C LYS A 769 -10.02 -5.19 3.11
N ASN A 770 -9.30 -4.26 2.48
CA ASN A 770 -8.84 -4.32 1.09
C ASN A 770 -7.37 -3.88 0.94
N GLY A 771 -6.86 -3.86 -0.29
CA GLY A 771 -5.46 -3.53 -0.60
C GLY A 771 -5.19 -2.07 -1.00
N TRP A 772 -6.16 -1.14 -0.87
CA TRP A 772 -6.01 0.20 -1.47
C TRP A 772 -6.43 1.40 -0.62
N ASP A 773 -7.14 1.20 0.49
CA ASP A 773 -7.59 2.31 1.34
C ASP A 773 -6.56 2.79 2.38
N CYS A 774 -5.34 2.23 2.42
CA CYS A 774 -4.31 2.61 3.40
C CYS A 774 -4.07 4.13 3.49
N GLY A 775 -3.99 4.81 2.34
CA GLY A 775 -3.87 6.27 2.29
C GLY A 775 -5.08 7.01 2.88
N MET A 776 -6.30 6.50 2.66
CA MET A 776 -7.53 7.07 3.21
C MET A 776 -7.64 6.85 4.73
N PHE A 777 -7.32 5.64 5.21
CA PHE A 777 -7.21 5.36 6.65
C PHE A 777 -6.17 6.29 7.31
N MET A 778 -4.98 6.42 6.72
CA MET A 778 -3.92 7.33 7.20
C MET A 778 -4.40 8.79 7.27
N LEU A 779 -5.06 9.31 6.23
CA LEU A 779 -5.63 10.67 6.24
C LEU A 779 -6.71 10.85 7.30
N LYS A 780 -7.57 9.85 7.54
CA LYS A 780 -8.67 9.96 8.53
C LYS A 780 -8.23 9.66 9.96
N TYR A 781 -7.16 8.88 10.18
CA TYR A 781 -6.45 8.92 11.46
C TYR A 781 -5.93 10.34 11.74
N THR A 782 -5.25 10.94 10.76
CA THR A 782 -4.68 12.29 10.88
C THR A 782 -5.75 13.33 11.18
N ASP A 783 -6.87 13.32 10.45
CA ASP A 783 -8.00 14.23 10.69
C ASP A 783 -8.56 14.06 12.12
N PHE A 784 -9.01 12.86 12.50
CA PHE A 784 -9.64 12.61 13.81
C PHE A 784 -8.69 12.94 14.97
N TYR A 785 -7.39 12.55 14.90
CA TYR A 785 -6.43 12.88 15.95
C TYR A 785 -6.13 14.38 16.04
N SER A 786 -6.12 15.13 14.93
CA SER A 786 -5.96 16.59 14.96
C SER A 786 -7.16 17.33 15.59
N ARG A 787 -8.33 16.68 15.62
CA ARG A 787 -9.52 17.15 16.36
C ARG A 787 -9.53 16.69 17.83
N GLY A 788 -8.58 15.84 18.26
CA GLY A 788 -8.58 15.23 19.59
C GLY A 788 -9.68 14.16 19.79
N LEU A 789 -10.17 13.56 18.70
CA LEU A 789 -11.26 12.59 18.73
C LEU A 789 -10.78 11.14 18.69
N ASN A 790 -11.60 10.24 19.23
CA ASN A 790 -11.42 8.80 19.05
C ASN A 790 -11.90 8.39 17.65
N LEU A 791 -11.27 7.36 17.08
CA LEU A 791 -11.55 6.86 15.74
C LEU A 791 -12.88 6.08 15.68
N HIS A 792 -13.98 6.76 15.39
CA HIS A 792 -15.31 6.17 15.21
C HIS A 792 -15.64 6.04 13.72
N PHE A 793 -14.86 5.23 13.00
CA PHE A 793 -15.12 4.87 11.61
C PHE A 793 -14.53 3.49 11.28
N ASP A 794 -14.93 2.93 10.15
CA ASP A 794 -14.40 1.67 9.63
C ASP A 794 -14.31 1.67 8.10
N GLN A 795 -14.13 0.49 7.51
CA GLN A 795 -14.03 0.28 6.06
C GLN A 795 -15.27 0.75 5.27
N GLU A 796 -16.48 0.72 5.84
CA GLU A 796 -17.72 1.06 5.12
C GLU A 796 -17.81 2.56 4.84
N HIS A 797 -17.08 3.36 5.61
CA HIS A 797 -17.02 4.81 5.49
C HIS A 797 -16.05 5.31 4.41
N MET A 798 -15.23 4.44 3.81
CA MET A 798 -14.17 4.87 2.88
C MET A 798 -14.69 5.53 1.61
N ASP A 799 -15.81 5.08 1.05
CA ASP A 799 -16.43 5.71 -0.13
C ASP A 799 -16.97 7.11 0.18
N TYR A 800 -17.55 7.31 1.36
CA TYR A 800 -17.95 8.63 1.84
C TYR A 800 -16.71 9.52 2.03
N PHE A 801 -15.68 9.04 2.72
CA PHE A 801 -14.47 9.82 2.97
C PHE A 801 -13.73 10.20 1.69
N ARG A 802 -13.68 9.32 0.68
CA ARG A 802 -13.09 9.61 -0.64
C ARG A 802 -13.81 10.78 -1.31
N LYS A 803 -15.15 10.70 -1.41
CA LYS A 803 -16.00 11.78 -1.96
C LYS A 803 -15.86 13.09 -1.16
N ARG A 804 -15.87 13.00 0.17
CA ARG A 804 -15.73 14.14 1.08
C ARG A 804 -14.37 14.83 0.92
N THR A 805 -13.28 14.07 0.81
CA THR A 805 -11.94 14.61 0.54
C THR A 805 -11.83 15.25 -0.85
N VAL A 806 -12.55 14.75 -1.87
CA VAL A 806 -12.66 15.45 -3.18
C VAL A 806 -13.30 16.83 -3.00
N LYS A 807 -14.47 16.93 -2.34
CA LYS A 807 -15.15 18.21 -2.04
C LYS A 807 -14.23 19.19 -1.31
N GLU A 808 -13.55 18.72 -0.27
CA GLU A 808 -12.65 19.55 0.57
C GLU A 808 -11.43 20.04 -0.22
N ILE A 809 -10.90 19.25 -1.16
CA ILE A 809 -9.82 19.66 -2.07
C ILE A 809 -10.33 20.66 -3.12
N LEU A 810 -11.46 20.40 -3.77
CA LEU A 810 -12.05 21.32 -4.77
C LEU A 810 -12.37 22.70 -4.18
N ARG A 811 -12.72 22.75 -2.89
CA ARG A 811 -13.00 24.00 -2.16
C ARG A 811 -11.77 24.60 -1.47
N LEU A 812 -10.60 23.96 -1.57
CA LEU A 812 -9.38 24.29 -0.81
C LEU A 812 -9.68 24.55 0.68
N ARG A 813 -10.49 23.67 1.27
CA ARG A 813 -11.07 23.83 2.60
C ARG A 813 -11.41 22.47 3.20
N ALA A 814 -10.58 21.99 4.12
CA ALA A 814 -11.02 21.00 5.10
C ALA A 814 -11.98 21.66 6.11
N GLU A 815 -13.02 20.92 6.51
CA GLU A 815 -14.03 21.28 7.52
C GLU A 815 -13.77 20.53 8.85
#